data_AF-A0A833H135-F1
#
_entry.id   AF-A0A833H135-F1
#
_cell.length_a   1.000
_cell.length_b   1.000
_cell.length_c   1.000
_cell.angle_alpha   90.00
_cell.angle_beta   90.00
_cell.angle_gamma   90.00
#
_symmetry.space_group_name_H-M   'P 1'
#
loop_
_entity.id
_entity.type
_entity.pdbx_description
1 polymer ?
#
loop_
_entity_poly.entity_id
_entity_poly.type
_entity_poly.pdbx_seq_one_letter_code
_entity_poly.pdbx_strand_id
1 'polypeptide(L)'
;MAQRNKTINPLELRGTERVFQIDRDTILIYTGLHLQDVRPFSRIGAGFQLPAHLLPYIEHVILPENHLWNTGVEDAWLRAGIDLGAGKLTYVGSKERVTQLNRYFDIEGYIKQKEKEAREKAREKGQDRKKGEAPTELPVKYEVYQAPQRGEDVKNKCLITYLATGDYQVSVGSSKVLDSGSYFRARLGMDREYALMSKVLAKSVQPASKGFGFIPFASEEHCSALWNFNGSLLFNEPVPEYHYRLFEIGIDPDRVSMGISGSVYQPGLIELMRRADVTGRVVGISAPDSEKLGLVKRIFNFAQPKFFSEGGALPLARTVSFFESRTRSHGAFVFRTREDAEHPVQVLFPFLKTKPSRSFDFVKGPYDLEMTVVDDASQLKEEGAAQATLLSRGMIAEKAWKKLSLGQGQYPAVPGCEYQFRQVLSTDEWSDAARAVLAGTEFEAPVLDIIGNIAMATDLTAIRDSLYIIRTQRVPRDPVLLLNLSGILNALYRTLSRLTVEDRTVIDLAAKVASRFNASKLRIGDLDAYTGTLRFDVIVMNGLYTVLLAHQAAPKFHIQIEYPPSPDSVLEVEKEYRKYLKSQQKIVDKVGTAEDRAAIEMIEKLFEEALFHGRERQRLQHLFEALQLGAVDVNAREGLPFYMKLPYWLRVVVQTLRIPEMVDWFAGLKDRFFAGKRPSVPGTPMQGKAALILLGLGLLLAAGFGLSRVDFSAVSGFFGSDKSTEMSQLDPSLVEGSANDVKKNGKIAV
;
A
#
# COMPACT_ATOMS: atom_id res chain seq x y z
N MET A 1 33.77 6.34 9.99
CA MET A 1 34.79 6.59 8.96
C MET A 1 34.05 6.97 7.70
N ALA A 2 34.28 8.17 7.16
CA ALA A 2 33.67 8.59 5.90
C ALA A 2 34.31 7.76 4.77
N GLN A 3 33.52 6.88 4.14
CA GLN A 3 33.94 6.27 2.88
C GLN A 3 34.16 7.40 1.88
N ARG A 4 35.38 7.56 1.38
CA ARG A 4 35.66 8.39 0.22
C ARG A 4 34.71 7.91 -0.89
N ASN A 5 33.84 8.80 -1.37
CA ASN A 5 33.02 8.59 -2.57
C ASN A 5 33.95 8.20 -3.73
N LYS A 6 34.10 6.90 -3.97
CA LYS A 6 34.79 6.39 -5.15
C LYS A 6 33.82 6.56 -6.31
N THR A 7 34.14 7.44 -7.24
CA THR A 7 33.46 7.52 -8.53
C THR A 7 33.58 6.16 -9.21
N ILE A 8 32.44 5.51 -9.48
CA ILE A 8 32.42 4.19 -10.12
C ILE A 8 32.62 4.41 -11.62
N ASN A 9 33.65 3.79 -12.22
CA ASN A 9 33.79 3.76 -13.67
C ASN A 9 32.91 2.63 -14.24
N PRO A 10 31.84 2.93 -15.01
CA PRO A 10 30.92 1.92 -15.52
C PRO A 10 31.59 0.85 -16.40
N LEU A 11 32.66 1.22 -17.11
CA LEU A 11 33.38 0.31 -18.02
C LEU A 11 34.32 -0.66 -17.30
N GLU A 12 34.71 -0.35 -16.06
CA GLU A 12 35.59 -1.18 -15.24
C GLU A 12 34.85 -2.26 -14.48
N LEU A 13 33.51 -2.16 -14.34
CA LEU A 13 32.71 -3.16 -13.65
C LEU A 13 32.82 -4.52 -14.36
N ARG A 14 33.25 -5.56 -13.63
CA ARG A 14 33.37 -6.95 -14.12
C ARG A 14 32.69 -7.94 -13.18
N GLY A 15 32.18 -9.03 -13.74
CA GLY A 15 31.56 -10.11 -12.97
C GLY A 15 30.45 -9.62 -12.04
N THR A 16 30.51 -10.05 -10.78
CA THR A 16 29.48 -9.77 -9.76
C THR A 16 29.32 -8.29 -9.40
N GLU A 17 30.30 -7.44 -9.71
CA GLU A 17 30.19 -5.99 -9.48
C GLU A 17 29.07 -5.34 -10.32
N ARG A 18 28.55 -6.05 -11.32
CA ARG A 18 27.42 -5.60 -12.15
C ARG A 18 26.05 -5.91 -11.55
N VAL A 19 25.99 -6.69 -10.47
CA VAL A 19 24.73 -7.12 -9.83
C VAL A 19 24.45 -6.21 -8.65
N PHE A 20 23.24 -5.66 -8.57
CA PHE A 20 22.76 -4.81 -7.49
C PHE A 20 21.48 -5.42 -6.92
N GLN A 21 21.49 -5.81 -5.65
CA GLN A 21 20.26 -6.25 -4.99
C GLN A 21 19.63 -5.09 -4.24
N ILE A 22 18.48 -4.65 -4.77
CA ILE A 22 17.80 -3.42 -4.36
C ILE A 22 16.88 -3.68 -3.17
N ASP A 23 16.31 -4.88 -3.10
CA ASP A 23 15.58 -5.39 -1.94
C ASP A 23 15.65 -6.93 -1.90
N ARG A 24 14.92 -7.56 -0.98
CA ARG A 24 14.90 -9.02 -0.79
C ARG A 24 14.54 -9.81 -2.06
N ASP A 25 13.71 -9.22 -2.93
CA ASP A 25 13.08 -9.92 -4.05
C ASP A 25 13.41 -9.28 -5.41
N THR A 26 14.25 -8.24 -5.47
CA THR A 26 14.58 -7.48 -6.69
C THR A 26 16.07 -7.29 -6.89
N ILE A 27 16.54 -7.72 -8.06
CA ILE A 27 17.91 -7.57 -8.54
C ILE A 27 17.91 -6.70 -9.81
N LEU A 28 18.83 -5.75 -9.86
CA LEU A 28 19.20 -5.00 -11.06
C LEU A 28 20.58 -5.44 -11.54
N ILE A 29 20.73 -5.63 -12.84
CA ILE A 29 21.98 -6.05 -13.46
C ILE A 29 22.39 -4.97 -14.46
N TYR A 30 23.58 -4.40 -14.29
CA TYR A 30 24.15 -3.45 -15.23
C TYR A 30 24.66 -4.19 -16.49
N THR A 31 23.90 -4.10 -17.56
CA THR A 31 24.14 -4.73 -18.85
C THR A 31 24.96 -3.87 -19.81
N GLY A 32 25.18 -2.59 -19.47
CA GLY A 32 25.91 -1.64 -20.32
C GLY A 32 27.33 -2.10 -20.67
N LEU A 33 27.62 -2.16 -21.97
CA LEU A 33 28.93 -2.33 -22.57
C LEU A 33 29.53 -0.98 -22.99
N HIS A 34 28.68 0.00 -23.32
CA HIS A 34 29.05 1.37 -23.68
C HIS A 34 28.31 2.39 -22.82
N LEU A 35 28.90 3.58 -22.63
CA LEU A 35 28.29 4.68 -21.87
C LEU A 35 27.00 5.22 -22.51
N GLN A 36 26.82 4.97 -23.81
CA GLN A 36 25.68 5.44 -24.60
C GLN A 36 24.54 4.40 -24.67
N ASP A 37 24.71 3.24 -24.01
CA ASP A 37 23.72 2.18 -24.07
C ASP A 37 22.38 2.67 -23.50
N VAL A 38 21.34 2.50 -24.31
CA VAL A 38 19.99 2.86 -23.92
C VAL A 38 19.53 1.84 -22.89
N ARG A 39 19.11 2.32 -21.71
CA ARG A 39 18.58 1.48 -20.61
C ARG A 39 19.55 0.38 -20.16
N PRO A 40 20.69 0.75 -19.57
CA PRO A 40 21.77 -0.18 -19.30
C PRO A 40 21.53 -1.10 -18.10
N PHE A 41 20.29 -1.23 -17.62
CA PHE A 41 19.92 -2.07 -16.48
C PHE A 41 18.85 -3.08 -16.86
N SER A 42 18.99 -4.32 -16.41
CA SER A 42 17.93 -5.33 -16.47
C SER A 42 17.44 -5.70 -15.09
N ARG A 43 16.11 -5.84 -14.93
CA ARG A 43 15.48 -6.21 -13.65
C ARG A 43 15.05 -7.67 -13.63
N ILE A 44 15.35 -8.33 -12.52
CA ILE A 44 14.85 -9.67 -12.19
C ILE A 44 14.26 -9.60 -10.78
N GLY A 45 12.99 -9.96 -10.60
CA GLY A 45 12.35 -9.86 -9.29
C GLY A 45 11.10 -9.01 -9.22
N ALA A 46 10.35 -9.05 -8.12
CA ALA A 46 9.11 -8.29 -7.90
C ALA A 46 8.98 -7.79 -6.45
N GLY A 47 9.95 -6.98 -6.00
CA GLY A 47 9.92 -6.33 -4.69
C GLY A 47 9.22 -4.97 -4.70
N PHE A 48 8.79 -4.52 -3.53
CA PHE A 48 7.98 -3.30 -3.37
C PHE A 48 8.79 -2.00 -3.42
N GLN A 49 10.11 -2.07 -3.32
CA GLN A 49 10.92 -0.90 -2.95
C GLN A 49 11.80 -0.39 -4.11
N LEU A 50 11.54 -0.75 -5.36
CA LEU A 50 12.32 -0.26 -6.51
C LEU A 50 12.14 1.27 -6.69
N PRO A 51 13.22 2.06 -6.81
CA PRO A 51 13.10 3.50 -7.04
C PRO A 51 12.47 3.85 -8.40
N ALA A 52 11.37 4.62 -8.40
CA ALA A 52 10.63 4.96 -9.62
C ALA A 52 11.45 5.72 -10.68
N HIS A 53 12.44 6.50 -10.27
CA HIS A 53 13.31 7.25 -11.19
C HIS A 53 14.22 6.36 -12.03
N LEU A 54 14.44 5.10 -11.63
CA LEU A 54 15.23 4.13 -12.40
C LEU A 54 14.42 3.47 -13.52
N LEU A 55 13.08 3.47 -13.44
CA LEU A 55 12.20 2.81 -14.40
C LEU A 55 12.50 3.15 -15.87
N PRO A 56 12.79 4.41 -16.25
CA PRO A 56 13.11 4.74 -17.64
C PRO A 56 14.38 4.09 -18.18
N TYR A 57 15.27 3.62 -17.30
CA TYR A 57 16.60 3.07 -17.60
C TYR A 57 16.65 1.54 -17.49
N ILE A 58 15.51 0.90 -17.24
CA ILE A 58 15.41 -0.55 -17.13
C ILE A 58 14.90 -1.13 -18.45
N GLU A 59 15.72 -1.96 -19.07
CA GLU A 59 15.37 -2.80 -20.21
C GLU A 59 15.14 -4.21 -19.68
N HIS A 60 13.95 -4.76 -19.92
CA HIS A 60 13.55 -6.12 -19.53
C HIS A 60 13.10 -6.35 -18.08
N VAL A 61 12.10 -7.21 -17.99
CA VAL A 61 11.46 -7.80 -16.83
C VAL A 61 11.55 -9.31 -17.02
N ILE A 62 12.33 -9.98 -16.17
CA ILE A 62 12.56 -11.41 -16.29
C ILE A 62 11.92 -12.11 -15.10
N LEU A 63 11.21 -13.20 -15.38
CA LEU A 63 10.66 -14.07 -14.35
C LEU A 63 11.29 -15.46 -14.49
N PRO A 64 12.09 -15.88 -13.52
CA PRO A 64 12.65 -17.22 -13.48
C PRO A 64 11.60 -18.24 -13.04
N GLU A 65 11.72 -19.49 -13.51
CA GLU A 65 10.75 -20.56 -13.22
C GLU A 65 10.78 -21.03 -11.76
N ASN A 66 11.97 -21.07 -11.13
CA ASN A 66 12.12 -21.49 -9.73
C ASN A 66 11.99 -20.36 -8.71
N HIS A 67 12.18 -19.10 -9.12
CA HIS A 67 12.06 -17.94 -8.22
C HIS A 67 10.85 -17.10 -8.64
N LEU A 68 9.68 -17.73 -8.57
CA LEU A 68 8.42 -17.07 -8.85
C LEU A 68 8.09 -16.10 -7.71
N TRP A 69 8.48 -14.86 -7.93
CA TRP A 69 8.19 -13.75 -7.03
C TRP A 69 6.69 -13.45 -6.98
N ASN A 70 6.30 -12.50 -6.13
CA ASN A 70 4.91 -12.12 -5.97
C ASN A 70 4.34 -11.49 -7.27
N THR A 71 3.53 -12.25 -8.01
CA THR A 71 2.95 -11.80 -9.28
C THR A 71 1.91 -10.69 -9.12
N GLY A 72 1.36 -10.47 -7.92
CA GLY A 72 0.50 -9.32 -7.64
C GLY A 72 1.31 -8.02 -7.59
N VAL A 73 2.52 -8.07 -7.02
CA VAL A 73 3.46 -6.95 -7.03
C VAL A 73 3.94 -6.65 -8.45
N GLU A 74 4.21 -7.71 -9.21
CA GLU A 74 4.62 -7.60 -10.61
C GLU A 74 3.54 -6.93 -11.48
N ASP A 75 2.26 -7.28 -11.30
CA ASP A 75 1.13 -6.62 -11.96
C ASP A 75 1.06 -5.13 -11.61
N ALA A 76 1.19 -4.79 -10.32
CA ALA A 76 1.21 -3.41 -9.87
C ALA A 76 2.35 -2.60 -10.51
N TRP A 77 3.54 -3.21 -10.64
CA TRP A 77 4.69 -2.60 -11.34
C TRP A 77 4.42 -2.35 -12.82
N LEU A 78 3.85 -3.32 -13.53
CA LEU A 78 3.52 -3.17 -14.94
C LEU A 78 2.55 -2.00 -15.13
N ARG A 79 1.49 -1.92 -14.32
CA ARG A 79 0.50 -0.83 -14.37
C ARG A 79 1.13 0.53 -14.01
N ALA A 80 1.89 0.60 -12.93
CA ALA A 80 2.57 1.83 -12.51
C ALA A 80 3.58 2.31 -13.57
N GLY A 81 4.33 1.40 -14.19
CA GLY A 81 5.25 1.72 -15.27
C GLY A 81 4.53 2.31 -16.49
N ILE A 82 3.39 1.75 -16.89
CA ILE A 82 2.55 2.28 -17.96
C ILE A 82 2.06 3.69 -17.61
N ASP A 83 1.59 3.88 -16.37
CA ASP A 83 1.08 5.16 -15.88
C ASP A 83 2.14 6.26 -15.83
N LEU A 84 3.39 5.87 -15.56
CA LEU A 84 4.56 6.76 -15.58
C LEU A 84 5.14 6.96 -16.98
N GLY A 85 4.55 6.37 -18.01
CA GLY A 85 4.99 6.53 -19.40
C GLY A 85 6.25 5.75 -19.75
N ALA A 86 6.50 4.61 -19.09
CA ALA A 86 7.61 3.73 -19.45
C ALA A 86 7.51 3.32 -20.93
N GLY A 87 8.53 3.64 -21.72
CA GLY A 87 8.42 3.55 -23.18
C GLY A 87 8.32 2.12 -23.74
N LYS A 88 8.84 1.11 -23.03
CA LYS A 88 8.70 -0.33 -23.40
C LYS A 88 9.14 -1.23 -22.25
N LEU A 89 8.29 -2.14 -21.79
CA LEU A 89 8.59 -3.19 -20.82
C LEU A 89 8.58 -4.54 -21.55
N THR A 90 9.61 -5.36 -21.38
CA THR A 90 9.67 -6.67 -22.05
C THR A 90 9.68 -7.76 -21.00
N TYR A 91 8.65 -8.58 -20.97
CA TYR A 91 8.52 -9.73 -20.10
C TYR A 91 9.09 -10.99 -20.78
N VAL A 92 10.01 -11.70 -20.12
CA VAL A 92 10.66 -12.91 -20.68
C VAL A 92 10.45 -14.13 -19.78
N GLY A 93 10.03 -15.26 -20.35
CA GLY A 93 9.80 -16.52 -19.63
C GLY A 93 9.64 -17.75 -20.54
N SER A 94 9.29 -18.91 -19.98
CA SER A 94 8.89 -20.06 -20.80
C SER A 94 7.56 -19.82 -21.49
N LYS A 95 7.31 -20.53 -22.59
CA LYS A 95 6.10 -20.33 -23.42
C LYS A 95 4.83 -20.43 -22.58
N GLU A 96 4.76 -21.43 -21.71
CA GLU A 96 3.61 -21.67 -20.84
C GLU A 96 3.43 -20.53 -19.83
N ARG A 97 4.52 -20.16 -19.14
CA ARG A 97 4.52 -19.11 -18.11
C ARG A 97 4.13 -17.75 -18.67
N VAL A 98 4.74 -17.36 -19.79
CA VAL A 98 4.46 -16.11 -20.50
C VAL A 98 3.00 -16.05 -20.92
N THR A 99 2.45 -17.15 -21.44
CA THR A 99 1.05 -17.23 -21.84
C THR A 99 0.10 -17.07 -20.64
N GLN A 100 0.42 -17.71 -19.51
CA GLN A 100 -0.37 -17.60 -18.29
C GLN A 100 -0.37 -16.16 -17.75
N LEU A 101 0.79 -15.50 -17.73
CA LEU A 101 0.93 -14.16 -17.18
C LEU A 101 0.35 -13.08 -18.07
N ASN A 102 0.50 -13.19 -19.39
CA ASN A 102 -0.17 -12.28 -20.32
C ASN A 102 -1.70 -12.31 -20.09
N ARG A 103 -2.27 -13.51 -19.94
CA ARG A 103 -3.68 -13.67 -19.59
C ARG A 103 -4.01 -13.16 -18.19
N TYR A 104 -3.13 -13.36 -17.22
CA TYR A 104 -3.35 -12.93 -15.85
C TYR A 104 -3.33 -11.40 -15.72
N PHE A 105 -2.32 -10.71 -16.25
CA PHE A 105 -2.19 -9.26 -16.16
C PHE A 105 -3.25 -8.50 -16.97
N ASP A 106 -3.61 -9.00 -18.16
CA ASP A 106 -4.59 -8.39 -19.06
C ASP A 106 -4.37 -6.87 -19.25
N ILE A 107 -3.14 -6.53 -19.66
CA ILE A 107 -2.70 -5.14 -19.86
C ILE A 107 -3.52 -4.45 -20.96
N GLU A 108 -3.93 -5.19 -21.99
CA GLU A 108 -4.77 -4.64 -23.06
C GLU A 108 -6.14 -4.23 -22.54
N GLY A 109 -6.80 -5.08 -21.73
CA GLY A 109 -8.04 -4.74 -21.05
C GLY A 109 -7.89 -3.51 -20.14
N TYR A 110 -6.79 -3.45 -19.38
CA TYR A 110 -6.48 -2.30 -18.53
C TYR A 110 -6.34 -0.98 -19.30
N ILE A 111 -5.58 -0.96 -20.40
CA ILE A 111 -5.39 0.25 -21.22
C ILE A 111 -6.74 0.70 -21.83
N LYS A 112 -7.53 -0.24 -22.38
CA LYS A 112 -8.86 0.06 -22.92
C LYS A 112 -9.81 0.65 -21.87
N GLN A 113 -9.78 0.12 -20.65
CA GLN A 113 -10.58 0.65 -19.55
C GLN A 113 -10.17 2.09 -19.19
N LYS A 114 -8.87 2.35 -19.06
CA LYS A 114 -8.37 3.70 -18.77
C LYS A 114 -8.71 4.71 -19.86
N GLU A 115 -8.61 4.32 -21.13
CA GLU A 115 -9.02 5.18 -22.24
C GLU A 115 -10.52 5.52 -22.16
N LYS A 116 -11.36 4.55 -21.77
CA LYS A 116 -12.79 4.77 -21.57
C LYS A 116 -13.06 5.75 -20.42
N GLU A 117 -12.45 5.52 -19.25
CA GLU A 117 -12.59 6.41 -18.09
C GLU A 117 -12.09 7.83 -18.38
N ALA A 118 -10.98 7.96 -19.10
CA ALA A 118 -10.45 9.26 -19.51
C ALA A 118 -11.39 9.99 -20.48
N ARG A 119 -12.06 9.26 -21.38
CA ARG A 119 -13.09 9.83 -22.27
C ARG A 119 -14.34 10.27 -21.52
N GLU A 120 -14.79 9.47 -20.56
CA GLU A 120 -15.95 9.81 -19.71
C GLU A 120 -15.67 11.06 -18.86
N LYS A 121 -14.51 11.13 -18.19
CA LYS A 121 -14.08 12.32 -17.44
C LYS A 121 -13.88 13.56 -18.32
N ALA A 122 -13.46 13.39 -19.57
CA ALA A 122 -13.33 14.51 -20.52
C ALA A 122 -14.69 15.04 -20.97
N ARG A 123 -15.66 14.13 -21.20
CA ARG A 123 -17.06 14.48 -21.50
C ARG A 123 -17.73 15.24 -20.36
N GLU A 124 -17.54 14.80 -19.12
CA GLU A 124 -18.05 15.49 -17.93
C GLU A 124 -17.48 16.92 -17.77
N LYS A 125 -16.27 17.17 -18.29
CA LYS A 125 -15.61 18.49 -18.27
C LYS A 125 -15.88 19.34 -19.52
N GLY A 126 -16.79 18.92 -20.41
CA GLY A 126 -17.12 19.65 -21.64
C GLY A 126 -15.96 19.73 -22.65
N GLN A 127 -14.95 18.85 -22.53
CA GLN A 127 -13.82 18.79 -23.44
C GLN A 127 -13.98 17.58 -24.37
N ASP A 128 -14.59 17.81 -25.54
CA ASP A 128 -14.63 16.78 -26.59
C ASP A 128 -13.25 16.58 -27.18
N ARG A 129 -12.58 15.48 -26.81
CA ARG A 129 -11.37 15.02 -27.50
C ARG A 129 -11.76 14.38 -28.83
N LYS A 130 -11.06 14.77 -29.90
CA LYS A 130 -11.16 14.12 -31.22
C LYS A 130 -10.86 12.63 -31.10
N LYS A 131 -11.70 11.80 -31.73
CA LYS A 131 -11.46 10.38 -31.95
C LYS A 131 -10.19 10.20 -32.79
N GLY A 132 -9.29 9.35 -32.33
CA GLY A 132 -8.22 8.80 -33.15
C GLY A 132 -6.84 9.32 -32.78
N GLU A 133 -6.18 8.55 -31.93
CA GLU A 133 -4.79 8.11 -32.06
C GLU A 133 -4.58 7.11 -30.92
N ALA A 134 -5.09 5.89 -31.11
CA ALA A 134 -4.75 4.80 -30.24
C ALA A 134 -3.28 4.44 -30.54
N PRO A 135 -2.38 4.38 -29.55
CA PRO A 135 -1.05 3.82 -29.78
C PRO A 135 -1.23 2.38 -30.28
N THR A 136 -0.72 2.10 -31.47
CA THR A 136 -0.90 0.83 -32.18
C THR A 136 -0.17 -0.34 -31.52
N GLU A 137 0.76 -0.06 -30.60
CA GLU A 137 1.55 -1.07 -29.90
C GLU A 137 1.39 -0.95 -28.38
N LEU A 138 1.13 -2.08 -27.73
CA LEU A 138 1.13 -2.17 -26.27
C LEU A 138 2.54 -1.84 -25.75
N PRO A 139 2.66 -1.06 -24.67
CA PRO A 139 3.95 -0.73 -24.06
C PRO A 139 4.62 -1.95 -23.39
N VAL A 140 3.99 -3.12 -23.41
CA VAL A 140 4.48 -4.38 -22.84
C VAL A 140 4.63 -5.42 -23.95
N LYS A 141 5.82 -6.01 -24.09
CA LYS A 141 6.12 -7.14 -24.99
C LYS A 141 6.34 -8.41 -24.19
N TYR A 142 5.84 -9.54 -24.67
CA TYR A 142 6.04 -10.86 -24.08
C TYR A 142 6.93 -11.72 -24.99
N GLU A 143 8.02 -12.26 -24.46
CA GLU A 143 9.00 -13.06 -25.19
C GLU A 143 9.26 -14.41 -24.51
N VAL A 144 9.47 -15.44 -25.34
CA VAL A 144 9.73 -16.81 -24.90
C VAL A 144 11.23 -17.10 -24.94
N TYR A 145 11.72 -17.96 -24.03
CA TYR A 145 13.09 -18.49 -24.10
C TYR A 145 13.41 -19.02 -25.50
N GLN A 146 14.51 -18.54 -26.08
CA GLN A 146 15.02 -19.01 -27.35
C GLN A 146 16.24 -19.88 -27.10
N ALA A 147 16.35 -20.98 -27.84
CA ALA A 147 17.58 -21.77 -27.84
C ALA A 147 18.73 -20.88 -28.33
N PRO A 148 19.93 -20.98 -27.72
CA PRO A 148 21.08 -20.21 -28.16
C PRO A 148 21.37 -20.54 -29.64
N GLN A 149 21.39 -19.52 -30.49
CA GLN A 149 21.74 -19.71 -31.89
C GLN A 149 23.23 -20.05 -32.00
N ARG A 150 23.56 -21.19 -32.63
CA ARG A 150 24.96 -21.62 -32.82
C ARG A 150 25.69 -20.60 -33.69
N GLY A 151 26.81 -20.07 -33.20
CA GLY A 151 27.67 -19.15 -33.94
C GLY A 151 27.39 -17.65 -33.75
N GLU A 152 26.47 -17.27 -32.86
CA GLU A 152 26.30 -15.85 -32.49
C GLU A 152 27.48 -15.36 -31.64
N ASP A 153 27.93 -14.14 -31.91
CA ASP A 153 28.99 -13.50 -31.14
C ASP A 153 28.49 -13.13 -29.73
N VAL A 154 28.91 -13.92 -28.75
CA VAL A 154 28.57 -13.77 -27.33
C VAL A 154 29.34 -12.62 -26.66
N LYS A 155 30.41 -12.12 -27.30
CA LYS A 155 31.27 -11.08 -26.72
C LYS A 155 30.56 -9.75 -26.47
N ASN A 156 29.48 -9.46 -27.19
CA ASN A 156 28.78 -8.18 -27.12
C ASN A 156 27.31 -8.29 -26.66
N LYS A 157 26.93 -9.40 -26.00
CA LYS A 157 25.55 -9.62 -25.54
C LYS A 157 25.46 -9.84 -24.03
N CYS A 158 24.32 -9.46 -23.46
CA CYS A 158 23.86 -9.97 -22.18
C CYS A 158 23.06 -11.27 -22.44
N LEU A 159 23.44 -12.36 -21.77
CA LEU A 159 22.82 -13.66 -21.92
C LEU A 159 22.31 -14.14 -20.57
N ILE A 160 21.07 -14.63 -20.55
CA ILE A 160 20.49 -15.35 -19.42
C ILE A 160 20.35 -16.80 -19.82
N THR A 161 21.08 -17.67 -19.14
CA THR A 161 21.08 -19.12 -19.37
C THR A 161 20.24 -19.78 -18.29
N TYR A 162 19.15 -20.42 -18.67
CA TYR A 162 18.32 -21.24 -17.77
C TYR A 162 18.89 -22.65 -17.73
N LEU A 163 19.15 -23.13 -16.51
CA LEU A 163 19.68 -24.46 -16.27
C LEU A 163 18.55 -25.46 -16.14
N ALA A 164 18.84 -26.75 -16.38
CA ALA A 164 17.87 -27.82 -16.15
C ALA A 164 17.43 -27.94 -14.68
N THR A 165 18.20 -27.38 -13.74
CA THR A 165 17.81 -27.28 -12.33
C THR A 165 16.68 -26.27 -12.10
N GLY A 166 16.38 -25.42 -13.08
CA GLY A 166 15.47 -24.27 -12.99
C GLY A 166 16.12 -23.00 -12.42
N ASP A 167 17.38 -23.07 -12.02
CA ASP A 167 18.23 -21.91 -11.74
C ASP A 167 18.59 -21.20 -13.06
N TYR A 168 18.97 -19.93 -12.97
CA TYR A 168 19.50 -19.15 -14.08
C TYR A 168 20.88 -18.57 -13.80
N GLN A 169 21.65 -18.36 -14.88
CA GLN A 169 22.92 -17.66 -14.87
C GLN A 169 22.87 -16.47 -15.80
N VAL A 170 23.49 -15.36 -15.41
CA VAL A 170 23.58 -14.15 -16.23
C VAL A 170 25.03 -13.90 -16.59
N SER A 171 25.27 -13.66 -17.88
CA SER A 171 26.59 -13.34 -18.42
C SER A 171 26.52 -12.07 -19.26
N VAL A 172 27.48 -11.16 -19.09
CA VAL A 172 27.57 -9.91 -19.85
C VAL A 172 28.93 -9.86 -20.53
N GLY A 173 28.95 -9.80 -21.86
CA GLY A 173 30.18 -9.73 -22.65
C GLY A 173 31.15 -10.88 -22.36
N SER A 174 30.62 -12.11 -22.33
CA SER A 174 31.33 -13.36 -21.97
C SER A 174 31.76 -13.50 -20.49
N SER A 175 31.60 -12.47 -19.65
CA SER A 175 31.86 -12.57 -18.20
C SER A 175 30.61 -13.07 -17.47
N LYS A 176 30.75 -14.11 -16.63
CA LYS A 176 29.67 -14.55 -15.75
C LYS A 176 29.46 -13.54 -14.63
N VAL A 177 28.25 -13.01 -14.53
CA VAL A 177 27.87 -11.91 -13.63
C VAL A 177 27.04 -12.42 -12.45
N LEU A 178 26.14 -13.37 -12.67
CA LEU A 178 25.25 -13.91 -11.64
C LEU A 178 25.05 -15.42 -11.79
N ASP A 179 25.01 -16.12 -10.66
CA ASP A 179 24.55 -17.49 -10.51
C ASP A 179 23.45 -17.53 -9.45
N SER A 180 22.19 -17.62 -9.86
CA SER A 180 21.03 -17.53 -8.95
C SER A 180 21.07 -18.57 -7.83
N GLY A 181 21.39 -19.83 -8.14
CA GLY A 181 21.40 -20.91 -7.16
C GLY A 181 22.40 -20.67 -6.02
N SER A 182 23.58 -20.13 -6.33
CA SER A 182 24.57 -19.75 -5.31
C SER A 182 24.20 -18.45 -4.62
N TYR A 183 23.66 -17.49 -5.36
CA TYR A 183 23.32 -16.16 -4.88
C TYR A 183 22.22 -16.19 -3.81
N PHE A 184 21.08 -16.82 -4.10
CA PHE A 184 19.97 -16.92 -3.15
C PHE A 184 20.30 -17.84 -1.97
N ARG A 185 21.26 -18.77 -2.12
CA ARG A 185 21.78 -19.55 -1.00
C ARG A 185 22.62 -18.72 -0.02
N ALA A 186 23.18 -17.59 -0.43
CA ALA A 186 24.00 -16.74 0.43
C ALA A 186 23.21 -15.60 1.10
N ARG A 187 21.99 -15.28 0.64
CA ARG A 187 21.23 -14.08 1.04
C ARG A 187 19.99 -14.38 1.85
N LEU A 188 19.51 -13.40 2.63
CA LEU A 188 18.24 -13.51 3.35
C LEU A 188 17.08 -13.05 2.46
N GLY A 189 16.45 -13.99 1.76
CA GLY A 189 15.21 -13.73 1.00
C GLY A 189 13.95 -14.04 1.82
N MET A 190 12.76 -13.70 1.29
CA MET A 190 11.48 -13.85 1.98
C MET A 190 11.29 -15.24 2.62
N ASP A 191 11.60 -16.33 1.91
CA ASP A 191 11.40 -17.69 2.45
C ASP A 191 12.28 -18.02 3.65
N ARG A 192 13.46 -17.39 3.74
CA ARG A 192 14.34 -17.52 4.91
C ARG A 192 13.86 -16.66 6.07
N GLU A 193 13.28 -15.50 5.81
CA GLU A 193 12.63 -14.68 6.83
C GLU A 193 11.49 -15.46 7.50
N TYR A 194 10.62 -16.09 6.71
CA TYR A 194 9.58 -17.00 7.21
C TYR A 194 10.17 -18.13 8.08
N ALA A 195 11.26 -18.76 7.63
CA ALA A 195 11.92 -19.83 8.38
C ALA A 195 12.51 -19.33 9.71
N LEU A 196 13.09 -18.12 9.74
CA LEU A 196 13.58 -17.50 10.97
C LEU A 196 12.42 -17.22 11.95
N MET A 197 11.34 -16.61 11.47
CA MET A 197 10.16 -16.32 12.28
C MET A 197 9.55 -17.59 12.87
N SER A 198 9.35 -18.61 12.04
CA SER A 198 8.83 -19.91 12.46
C SER A 198 9.73 -20.54 13.53
N LYS A 199 11.05 -20.46 13.36
CA LYS A 199 12.03 -20.98 14.33
C LYS A 199 11.96 -20.25 15.67
N VAL A 200 11.79 -18.94 15.67
CA VAL A 200 11.63 -18.14 16.89
C VAL A 200 10.34 -18.55 17.62
N LEU A 201 9.26 -18.76 16.87
CA LEU A 201 7.94 -19.03 17.43
C LEU A 201 7.70 -20.50 17.80
N ALA A 202 8.47 -21.45 17.26
CA ALA A 202 8.26 -22.89 17.36
C ALA A 202 8.06 -23.45 18.78
N LYS A 203 8.68 -22.85 19.80
CA LYS A 203 8.59 -23.30 21.20
C LYS A 203 7.56 -22.52 22.02
N SER A 204 7.01 -21.45 21.46
CA SER A 204 6.11 -20.57 22.17
C SER A 204 4.66 -21.04 22.07
N VAL A 205 3.87 -20.78 23.13
CA VAL A 205 2.41 -20.96 23.06
C VAL A 205 1.87 -20.06 21.96
N GLN A 206 1.30 -20.70 20.94
CA GLN A 206 0.81 -20.03 19.74
C GLN A 206 -0.59 -19.44 20.00
N PRO A 207 -0.77 -18.11 19.85
CA PRO A 207 -2.09 -17.47 19.87
C PRO A 207 -3.00 -18.05 18.79
N ALA A 208 -4.31 -17.86 18.93
CA ALA A 208 -5.27 -18.33 17.94
C ALA A 208 -5.14 -19.83 17.61
N SER A 209 -4.79 -20.68 18.59
CA SER A 209 -4.67 -22.14 18.43
C SER A 209 -5.98 -22.86 18.69
N LYS A 210 -6.91 -22.24 19.42
CA LYS A 210 -8.25 -22.73 19.73
C LYS A 210 -9.24 -21.56 19.77
N GLY A 211 -10.52 -21.88 19.79
CA GLY A 211 -11.60 -20.91 19.92
C GLY A 211 -11.91 -20.15 18.63
N PHE A 212 -12.86 -19.23 18.71
CA PHE A 212 -13.31 -18.43 17.59
C PHE A 212 -12.95 -16.98 17.83
N GLY A 213 -12.39 -16.30 16.85
CA GLY A 213 -12.02 -14.90 17.02
C GLY A 213 -11.41 -14.28 15.77
N PHE A 214 -10.98 -13.04 15.89
CA PHE A 214 -10.23 -12.36 14.84
C PHE A 214 -9.30 -11.30 15.39
N ILE A 215 -8.35 -10.86 14.55
CA ILE A 215 -7.39 -9.80 14.83
C ILE A 215 -7.44 -8.83 13.65
N PRO A 216 -7.93 -7.59 13.82
CA PRO A 216 -7.96 -6.60 12.75
C PRO A 216 -6.57 -6.01 12.51
N PHE A 217 -6.28 -5.67 11.27
CA PHE A 217 -5.06 -4.97 10.87
C PHE A 217 -5.39 -3.58 10.35
N ALA A 218 -4.45 -2.66 10.53
CA ALA A 218 -4.56 -1.32 9.97
C ALA A 218 -4.47 -1.40 8.44
N SER A 219 -5.51 -0.95 7.75
CA SER A 219 -5.56 -0.75 6.30
C SER A 219 -6.48 0.42 6.00
N GLU A 220 -6.10 1.29 5.07
CA GLU A 220 -6.89 2.48 4.69
C GLU A 220 -7.95 2.15 3.64
N GLU A 221 -7.73 1.10 2.86
CA GLU A 221 -8.53 0.82 1.66
C GLU A 221 -9.63 -0.23 1.90
N HIS A 222 -9.43 -1.12 2.88
CA HIS A 222 -10.27 -2.30 3.09
C HIS A 222 -10.24 -2.77 4.55
N CYS A 223 -11.23 -3.57 4.94
CA CYS A 223 -11.27 -4.21 6.25
C CYS A 223 -10.40 -5.47 6.26
N SER A 224 -9.18 -5.37 6.79
CA SER A 224 -8.25 -6.48 6.88
C SER A 224 -8.32 -7.14 8.27
N ALA A 225 -8.44 -8.46 8.30
CA ALA A 225 -8.48 -9.20 9.57
C ALA A 225 -8.02 -10.65 9.40
N LEU A 226 -7.29 -11.16 10.40
CA LEU A 226 -6.99 -12.58 10.55
C LEU A 226 -8.04 -13.21 11.44
N TRP A 227 -8.80 -14.15 10.89
CA TRP A 227 -9.79 -14.96 11.59
C TRP A 227 -9.19 -16.25 12.12
N ASN A 228 -9.60 -16.62 13.32
CA ASN A 228 -9.32 -17.89 13.97
C ASN A 228 -10.60 -18.70 14.08
N PHE A 229 -10.62 -19.86 13.44
CA PHE A 229 -11.72 -20.82 13.51
C PHE A 229 -11.21 -22.13 14.12
N ASN A 230 -11.00 -22.11 15.42
CA ASN A 230 -10.49 -23.22 16.22
C ASN A 230 -9.12 -23.74 15.72
N GLY A 231 -8.18 -22.82 15.52
CA GLY A 231 -6.83 -23.10 15.04
C GLY A 231 -6.68 -23.02 13.52
N SER A 232 -7.78 -23.08 12.76
CA SER A 232 -7.80 -22.84 11.33
C SER A 232 -7.82 -21.34 11.03
N LEU A 233 -6.70 -20.82 10.53
CA LEU A 233 -6.52 -19.40 10.29
C LEU A 233 -6.93 -18.99 8.87
N LEU A 234 -7.81 -17.99 8.77
CA LEU A 234 -8.26 -17.37 7.51
C LEU A 234 -7.92 -15.89 7.50
N PHE A 235 -7.23 -15.41 6.48
CA PHE A 235 -6.92 -13.99 6.33
C PHE A 235 -7.89 -13.34 5.35
N ASN A 236 -8.74 -12.43 5.85
CA ASN A 236 -9.59 -11.59 5.03
C ASN A 236 -8.83 -10.33 4.59
N GLU A 237 -8.83 -10.06 3.28
CA GLU A 237 -8.11 -8.97 2.62
C GLU A 237 -6.65 -8.88 3.12
N PRO A 238 -5.80 -9.88 2.80
CA PRO A 238 -4.46 -9.95 3.37
C PRO A 238 -3.62 -8.74 2.94
N VAL A 239 -3.07 -8.03 3.94
CA VAL A 239 -2.14 -6.91 3.69
C VAL A 239 -0.83 -7.43 3.08
N PRO A 240 -0.11 -6.60 2.29
CA PRO A 240 1.24 -6.92 1.86
C PRO A 240 2.16 -7.22 3.04
N GLU A 241 3.05 -8.21 2.89
CA GLU A 241 4.07 -8.54 3.88
C GLU A 241 3.50 -8.91 5.26
N TYR A 242 2.31 -9.52 5.27
CA TYR A 242 1.57 -9.79 6.50
C TYR A 242 2.34 -10.66 7.50
N HIS A 243 3.33 -11.45 7.07
CA HIS A 243 4.15 -12.28 7.96
C HIS A 243 4.85 -11.47 9.05
N TYR A 244 5.27 -10.24 8.77
CA TYR A 244 5.82 -9.33 9.78
C TYR A 244 4.78 -8.98 10.86
N ARG A 245 3.54 -8.71 10.44
CA ARG A 245 2.43 -8.41 11.35
C ARG A 245 2.03 -9.59 12.19
N LEU A 246 2.04 -10.79 11.62
CA LEU A 246 1.76 -12.03 12.35
C LEU A 246 2.84 -12.33 13.38
N PHE A 247 4.10 -12.11 13.02
CA PHE A 247 5.20 -12.29 13.96
C PHE A 247 5.11 -11.33 15.15
N GLU A 248 4.78 -10.06 14.94
CA GLU A 248 4.60 -9.05 16.02
C GLU A 248 3.61 -9.51 17.09
N ILE A 249 2.52 -10.15 16.67
CA ILE A 249 1.47 -10.69 17.56
C ILE A 249 1.72 -12.14 17.98
N GLY A 250 2.86 -12.72 17.62
CA GLY A 250 3.29 -14.05 18.04
C GLY A 250 2.64 -15.22 17.30
N ILE A 251 2.05 -14.98 16.13
CA ILE A 251 1.45 -16.00 15.27
C ILE A 251 2.46 -16.42 14.20
N ASP A 252 2.75 -17.70 14.13
CA ASP A 252 3.55 -18.25 13.02
C ASP A 252 2.84 -18.01 11.68
N PRO A 253 3.45 -17.28 10.73
CA PRO A 253 2.84 -16.98 9.44
C PRO A 253 2.53 -18.24 8.60
N ASP A 254 3.26 -19.34 8.82
CA ASP A 254 2.98 -20.62 8.14
C ASP A 254 1.73 -21.33 8.68
N ARG A 255 1.06 -20.79 9.70
CA ARG A 255 -0.25 -21.28 10.15
C ARG A 255 -1.42 -20.73 9.36
N VAL A 256 -1.23 -19.64 8.61
CA VAL A 256 -2.29 -19.08 7.75
C VAL A 256 -2.55 -20.05 6.61
N SER A 257 -3.76 -20.56 6.54
CA SER A 257 -4.12 -21.64 5.62
C SER A 257 -5.29 -21.29 4.70
N MET A 258 -5.99 -20.18 4.95
CA MET A 258 -7.04 -19.69 4.07
C MET A 258 -6.92 -18.18 3.83
N GLY A 259 -7.39 -17.73 2.67
CA GLY A 259 -7.45 -16.31 2.32
C GLY A 259 -8.71 -15.97 1.54
N ILE A 260 -9.31 -14.81 1.84
CA ILE A 260 -10.40 -14.22 1.06
C ILE A 260 -9.96 -12.83 0.63
N SER A 261 -10.20 -12.47 -0.63
CA SER A 261 -9.97 -11.12 -1.13
C SER A 261 -11.04 -10.70 -2.14
N GLY A 262 -11.43 -9.44 -2.11
CA GLY A 262 -12.23 -8.81 -3.16
C GLY A 262 -11.49 -8.66 -4.49
N SER A 263 -10.19 -8.98 -4.56
CA SER A 263 -9.40 -8.91 -5.79
C SER A 263 -8.36 -10.01 -5.89
N VAL A 264 -8.30 -10.69 -7.04
CA VAL A 264 -7.25 -11.69 -7.31
C VAL A 264 -5.86 -11.06 -7.40
N TYR A 265 -5.80 -9.75 -7.63
CA TYR A 265 -4.54 -9.00 -7.79
C TYR A 265 -3.92 -8.54 -6.46
N GLN A 266 -4.58 -8.77 -5.33
CA GLN A 266 -4.09 -8.28 -4.03
C GLN A 266 -2.75 -8.95 -3.67
N PRO A 267 -1.67 -8.18 -3.43
CA PRO A 267 -0.35 -8.75 -3.18
C PRO A 267 -0.29 -9.73 -2.00
N GLY A 268 -1.02 -9.48 -0.91
CA GLY A 268 -1.04 -10.38 0.24
C GLY A 268 -1.69 -11.73 -0.05
N LEU A 269 -2.74 -11.77 -0.90
CA LEU A 269 -3.34 -13.04 -1.35
C LEU A 269 -2.34 -13.85 -2.19
N ILE A 270 -1.62 -13.17 -3.09
CA ILE A 270 -0.58 -13.79 -3.92
C ILE A 270 0.61 -14.26 -3.07
N GLU A 271 0.98 -13.52 -2.03
CA GLU A 271 2.00 -13.95 -1.08
C GLU A 271 1.60 -15.25 -0.37
N LEU A 272 0.34 -15.37 0.07
CA LEU A 272 -0.20 -16.61 0.65
C LEU A 272 -0.11 -17.79 -0.33
N MET A 273 -0.48 -17.58 -1.60
CA MET A 273 -0.38 -18.58 -2.67
C MET A 273 1.07 -18.98 -2.96
N ARG A 274 1.97 -17.99 -3.09
CA ARG A 274 3.41 -18.22 -3.28
C ARG A 274 4.00 -19.01 -2.13
N ARG A 275 3.66 -18.66 -0.89
CA ARG A 275 4.15 -19.39 0.29
C ARG A 275 3.61 -20.82 0.32
N ALA A 276 2.37 -21.02 -0.08
CA ALA A 276 1.78 -22.36 -0.19
C ALA A 276 2.46 -23.22 -1.26
N ASP A 277 2.90 -22.61 -2.36
CA ASP A 277 3.67 -23.24 -3.42
C ASP A 277 5.02 -23.75 -2.93
N VAL A 278 5.78 -22.87 -2.26
CA VAL A 278 7.10 -23.19 -1.70
C VAL A 278 7.04 -24.32 -0.66
N THR A 279 5.96 -24.37 0.11
CA THR A 279 5.77 -25.38 1.19
C THR A 279 4.98 -26.60 0.74
N GLY A 280 4.43 -26.62 -0.49
CA GLY A 280 3.60 -27.72 -1.00
C GLY A 280 2.33 -27.98 -0.19
N ARG A 281 1.79 -26.97 0.49
CA ARG A 281 0.64 -27.12 1.40
C ARG A 281 -0.70 -26.83 0.73
N VAL A 282 -1.76 -27.35 1.34
CA VAL A 282 -3.15 -27.03 0.99
C VAL A 282 -3.52 -25.68 1.57
N VAL A 283 -4.10 -24.82 0.74
CA VAL A 283 -4.68 -23.53 1.18
C VAL A 283 -6.10 -23.35 0.65
N GLY A 284 -6.97 -22.71 1.41
CA GLY A 284 -8.29 -22.28 0.93
C GLY A 284 -8.22 -20.88 0.34
N ILE A 285 -8.81 -20.64 -0.83
CA ILE A 285 -8.81 -19.30 -1.45
C ILE A 285 -10.21 -18.95 -1.97
N SER A 286 -10.65 -17.71 -1.73
CA SER A 286 -11.80 -17.09 -2.40
C SER A 286 -11.44 -15.71 -2.94
N ALA A 287 -11.84 -15.45 -4.20
CA ALA A 287 -11.80 -14.15 -4.85
C ALA A 287 -12.76 -14.13 -6.07
N PRO A 288 -13.26 -12.96 -6.52
CA PRO A 288 -14.40 -12.89 -7.43
C PRO A 288 -14.15 -13.39 -8.85
N ASP A 289 -12.89 -13.41 -9.31
CA ASP A 289 -12.50 -13.84 -10.66
C ASP A 289 -11.90 -15.26 -10.64
N SER A 290 -12.79 -16.25 -10.80
CA SER A 290 -12.40 -17.67 -10.81
C SER A 290 -11.47 -18.05 -11.97
N GLU A 291 -11.56 -17.35 -13.12
CA GLU A 291 -10.68 -17.60 -14.27
C GLU A 291 -9.25 -17.17 -13.95
N LYS A 292 -9.09 -15.96 -13.41
CA LYS A 292 -7.79 -15.44 -12.96
C LYS A 292 -7.24 -16.26 -11.79
N LEU A 293 -8.07 -16.69 -10.84
CA LEU A 293 -7.64 -17.64 -9.81
C LEU A 293 -7.11 -18.95 -10.41
N GLY A 294 -7.77 -19.48 -11.44
CA GLY A 294 -7.30 -20.63 -12.19
C GLY A 294 -5.97 -20.39 -12.91
N LEU A 295 -5.67 -19.16 -13.32
CA LEU A 295 -4.35 -18.76 -13.83
C LEU A 295 -3.32 -18.68 -12.71
N VAL A 296 -3.65 -18.06 -11.57
CA VAL A 296 -2.77 -17.98 -10.38
C VAL A 296 -2.38 -19.37 -9.89
N LYS A 297 -3.31 -20.34 -9.84
CA LYS A 297 -3.00 -21.74 -9.54
C LYS A 297 -2.05 -22.38 -10.54
N ARG A 298 -2.12 -22.01 -11.83
CA ARG A 298 -1.20 -22.53 -12.84
C ARG A 298 0.19 -21.89 -12.73
N ILE A 299 0.24 -20.64 -12.27
CA ILE A 299 1.48 -19.95 -11.94
C ILE A 299 2.12 -20.60 -10.71
N PHE A 300 1.37 -20.79 -9.62
CA PHE A 300 1.80 -21.45 -8.38
C PHE A 300 1.31 -22.90 -8.36
N ASN A 301 1.95 -23.74 -9.18
CA ASN A 301 1.48 -25.08 -9.54
C ASN A 301 1.73 -26.16 -8.47
N PHE A 302 2.65 -25.95 -7.53
CA PHE A 302 2.87 -26.84 -6.38
C PHE A 302 1.91 -26.54 -5.22
N ALA A 303 1.34 -25.34 -5.18
CA ALA A 303 0.28 -25.02 -4.24
C ALA A 303 -0.94 -25.95 -4.49
N GLN A 304 -1.60 -26.38 -3.41
CA GLN A 304 -2.84 -27.16 -3.50
C GLN A 304 -4.06 -26.32 -3.10
N PRO A 305 -4.44 -25.27 -3.86
CA PRO A 305 -5.54 -24.41 -3.50
C PRO A 305 -6.88 -25.14 -3.61
N LYS A 306 -7.69 -25.03 -2.57
CA LYS A 306 -9.12 -25.35 -2.56
C LYS A 306 -9.88 -24.04 -2.72
N PHE A 307 -10.41 -23.81 -3.91
CA PHE A 307 -11.27 -22.67 -4.15
C PHE A 307 -12.61 -22.89 -3.47
N PHE A 308 -13.12 -21.85 -2.83
CA PHE A 308 -14.46 -21.85 -2.23
C PHE A 308 -15.16 -20.53 -2.54
N SER A 309 -16.47 -20.59 -2.54
CA SER A 309 -17.37 -19.46 -2.80
C SER A 309 -18.55 -19.52 -1.84
N GLU A 310 -19.46 -18.56 -1.95
CA GLU A 310 -20.67 -18.46 -1.15
C GLU A 310 -21.45 -19.79 -0.97
N GLY A 311 -22.06 -19.94 0.20
CA GLY A 311 -23.15 -20.88 0.46
C GLY A 311 -22.70 -22.21 1.07
N GLY A 312 -21.41 -22.40 1.28
CA GLY A 312 -20.82 -23.62 1.81
C GLY A 312 -19.94 -23.42 3.04
N ALA A 313 -19.59 -24.55 3.65
CA ALA A 313 -18.60 -24.60 4.72
C ALA A 313 -17.19 -24.34 4.19
N LEU A 314 -16.36 -23.64 4.98
CA LEU A 314 -14.97 -23.38 4.62
C LEU A 314 -14.16 -24.69 4.53
N PRO A 315 -13.24 -24.84 3.55
CA PRO A 315 -12.57 -26.11 3.27
C PRO A 315 -11.65 -26.60 4.40
N LEU A 316 -11.14 -25.70 5.24
CA LEU A 316 -10.29 -26.01 6.40
C LEU A 316 -10.95 -25.63 7.74
N ALA A 317 -12.17 -25.10 7.72
CA ALA A 317 -12.96 -24.76 8.90
C ALA A 317 -14.43 -25.12 8.64
N ARG A 318 -14.72 -26.44 8.60
CA ARG A 318 -16.04 -26.96 8.17
C ARG A 318 -17.22 -26.55 9.05
N THR A 319 -16.94 -26.05 10.25
CA THR A 319 -17.93 -25.53 11.21
C THR A 319 -18.35 -24.08 10.93
N VAL A 320 -17.76 -23.46 9.91
CA VAL A 320 -17.99 -22.06 9.55
C VAL A 320 -18.49 -22.00 8.12
N SER A 321 -19.62 -21.34 7.93
CA SER A 321 -20.20 -21.05 6.62
C SER A 321 -19.86 -19.62 6.21
N PHE A 322 -19.59 -19.45 4.91
CA PHE A 322 -19.30 -18.15 4.31
C PHE A 322 -20.38 -17.78 3.30
N PHE A 323 -20.88 -16.55 3.40
CA PHE A 323 -21.88 -15.99 2.49
C PHE A 323 -21.40 -14.67 1.91
N GLU A 324 -21.75 -14.40 0.65
CA GLU A 324 -21.47 -13.14 -0.02
C GLU A 324 -22.76 -12.37 -0.23
N SER A 325 -22.71 -11.04 -0.15
CA SER A 325 -23.89 -10.25 -0.48
C SER A 325 -24.18 -10.30 -1.97
N ARG A 326 -25.43 -9.98 -2.37
CA ARG A 326 -25.83 -9.96 -3.79
C ARG A 326 -24.96 -9.07 -4.68
N THR A 327 -24.38 -8.01 -4.13
CA THR A 327 -23.48 -7.11 -4.85
C THR A 327 -22.00 -7.44 -4.62
N ARG A 328 -21.68 -8.51 -3.88
CA ARG A 328 -20.34 -8.91 -3.45
C ARG A 328 -19.58 -7.81 -2.70
N SER A 329 -20.33 -6.92 -2.04
CA SER A 329 -19.76 -5.81 -1.28
C SER A 329 -19.51 -6.17 0.18
N HIS A 330 -20.13 -7.23 0.69
CA HIS A 330 -19.98 -7.72 2.06
C HIS A 330 -19.88 -9.23 2.08
N GLY A 331 -19.15 -9.74 3.06
CA GLY A 331 -19.14 -11.13 3.47
C GLY A 331 -19.85 -11.30 4.81
N ALA A 332 -20.41 -12.48 5.03
CA ALA A 332 -20.91 -12.89 6.33
C ALA A 332 -20.32 -14.24 6.73
N PHE A 333 -19.76 -14.32 7.94
CA PHE A 333 -19.42 -15.58 8.58
C PHE A 333 -20.54 -16.02 9.51
N VAL A 334 -20.90 -17.29 9.42
CA VAL A 334 -21.91 -17.93 10.26
C VAL A 334 -21.31 -19.17 10.90
N PHE A 335 -21.26 -19.19 12.23
CA PHE A 335 -20.65 -20.29 12.99
C PHE A 335 -21.25 -20.42 14.39
N ARG A 336 -21.02 -21.55 15.05
CA ARG A 336 -21.36 -21.76 16.45
C ARG A 336 -20.09 -21.90 17.27
N THR A 337 -20.01 -21.21 18.41
CA THR A 337 -18.88 -21.36 19.34
C THR A 337 -19.10 -22.48 20.35
N ARG A 338 -20.35 -22.91 20.52
CA ARG A 338 -20.78 -24.04 21.36
C ARG A 338 -21.69 -24.98 20.58
N GLU A 339 -21.64 -26.26 20.87
CA GLU A 339 -22.43 -27.28 20.17
C GLU A 339 -23.93 -27.23 20.51
N ASP A 340 -24.25 -26.85 21.74
CA ASP A 340 -25.61 -26.75 22.29
C ASP A 340 -26.35 -25.46 21.90
N ALA A 341 -25.67 -24.51 21.26
CA ALA A 341 -26.29 -23.28 20.79
C ALA A 341 -27.21 -23.54 19.58
N GLU A 342 -28.51 -23.25 19.73
CA GLU A 342 -29.49 -23.41 18.65
C GLU A 342 -29.19 -22.47 17.46
N HIS A 343 -28.88 -21.22 17.77
CA HIS A 343 -28.67 -20.17 16.78
C HIS A 343 -27.18 -19.90 16.58
N PRO A 344 -26.68 -19.74 15.34
CA PRO A 344 -25.29 -19.41 15.08
C PRO A 344 -25.01 -17.91 15.32
N VAL A 345 -23.75 -17.61 15.63
CA VAL A 345 -23.20 -16.25 15.58
C VAL A 345 -23.08 -15.83 14.12
N GLN A 346 -23.52 -14.61 13.82
CA GLN A 346 -23.44 -14.01 12.48
C GLN A 346 -22.60 -12.73 12.51
N VAL A 347 -21.53 -12.72 11.72
CA VAL A 347 -20.62 -11.56 11.62
C VAL A 347 -20.58 -11.03 10.20
N LEU A 348 -20.90 -9.74 10.04
CA LEU A 348 -20.88 -9.01 8.78
C LEU A 348 -19.56 -8.24 8.64
N PHE A 349 -18.94 -8.28 7.47
CA PHE A 349 -17.74 -7.49 7.17
C PHE A 349 -17.73 -7.03 5.70
N PRO A 350 -17.10 -5.90 5.36
CA PRO A 350 -17.09 -5.35 4.01
C PRO A 350 -15.94 -5.93 3.16
N PHE A 351 -16.19 -6.02 1.85
CA PHE A 351 -15.16 -6.24 0.81
C PHE A 351 -14.77 -4.90 0.16
N LEU A 352 -13.78 -4.92 -0.74
CA LEU A 352 -13.36 -3.77 -1.54
C LEU A 352 -14.54 -3.01 -2.19
N LYS A 353 -14.45 -1.68 -2.12
CA LYS A 353 -15.51 -0.67 -2.30
C LYS A 353 -16.32 -0.83 -3.59
N THR A 354 -17.40 -1.60 -3.50
CA THR A 354 -18.53 -1.60 -4.44
C THR A 354 -19.73 -0.91 -3.79
N LYS A 355 -20.82 -0.69 -4.54
CA LYS A 355 -22.06 -0.14 -3.98
C LYS A 355 -22.51 -1.04 -2.81
N PRO A 356 -22.61 -0.51 -1.57
CA PRO A 356 -22.86 -1.34 -0.41
C PRO A 356 -24.25 -1.98 -0.49
N SER A 357 -24.28 -3.31 -0.37
CA SER A 357 -25.50 -4.08 -0.12
C SER A 357 -25.25 -5.07 1.00
N ARG A 358 -26.13 -5.03 2.01
CA ARG A 358 -26.16 -5.98 3.13
C ARG A 358 -27.22 -7.07 2.92
N SER A 359 -27.66 -7.26 1.67
CA SER A 359 -28.65 -8.28 1.31
C SER A 359 -27.95 -9.58 0.90
N PHE A 360 -28.36 -10.68 1.53
CA PHE A 360 -27.87 -12.03 1.28
C PHE A 360 -29.07 -12.92 0.96
N ASP A 361 -28.83 -14.02 0.25
CA ASP A 361 -29.90 -14.94 -0.12
C ASP A 361 -30.29 -15.88 1.03
N PHE A 362 -29.33 -16.24 1.89
CA PHE A 362 -29.50 -17.27 2.91
C PHE A 362 -29.36 -16.79 4.36
N VAL A 363 -28.89 -15.56 4.56
CA VAL A 363 -28.67 -14.97 5.89
C VAL A 363 -29.43 -13.65 5.99
N LYS A 364 -30.08 -13.40 7.13
CA LYS A 364 -30.83 -12.17 7.38
C LYS A 364 -30.46 -11.62 8.74
N GLY A 365 -30.31 -10.31 8.81
CA GLY A 365 -30.07 -9.61 10.07
C GLY A 365 -31.28 -9.66 11.02
N PRO A 366 -31.13 -9.15 12.25
CA PRO A 366 -29.96 -8.39 12.73
C PRO A 366 -28.72 -9.27 12.97
N TYR A 367 -27.55 -8.79 12.57
CA TYR A 367 -26.27 -9.50 12.77
C TYR A 367 -25.77 -9.30 14.21
N ASP A 368 -24.95 -10.20 14.74
CA ASP A 368 -24.40 -10.05 16.09
C ASP A 368 -23.27 -9.02 16.11
N LEU A 369 -22.43 -9.01 15.07
CA LEU A 369 -21.30 -8.10 14.91
C LEU A 369 -21.22 -7.60 13.47
N GLU A 370 -20.97 -6.31 13.28
CA GLU A 370 -20.66 -5.72 11.98
C GLU A 370 -19.29 -5.03 12.04
N MET A 371 -18.39 -5.36 11.13
CA MET A 371 -17.19 -4.57 10.86
C MET A 371 -17.53 -3.51 9.82
N THR A 372 -17.06 -2.28 10.00
CA THR A 372 -17.35 -1.17 9.08
C THR A 372 -16.12 -0.30 8.89
N VAL A 373 -15.82 0.02 7.63
CA VAL A 373 -14.81 1.00 7.26
C VAL A 373 -15.47 2.37 7.16
N VAL A 374 -14.98 3.34 7.93
CA VAL A 374 -15.53 4.69 7.97
C VAL A 374 -14.72 5.60 7.05
N ASP A 375 -15.33 5.99 5.94
CA ASP A 375 -14.76 6.92 4.95
C ASP A 375 -15.16 8.38 5.20
N ASP A 376 -16.30 8.61 5.85
CA ASP A 376 -16.78 9.94 6.23
C ASP A 376 -17.42 9.95 7.63
N ALA A 377 -17.24 11.04 8.37
CA ALA A 377 -17.75 11.17 9.74
C ALA A 377 -19.29 11.09 9.83
N SER A 378 -20.02 11.41 8.75
CA SER A 378 -21.47 11.25 8.69
C SER A 378 -21.93 9.80 8.84
N GLN A 379 -21.11 8.83 8.42
CA GLN A 379 -21.43 7.40 8.47
C GLN A 379 -21.55 6.85 9.90
N LEU A 380 -20.97 7.54 10.89
CA LEU A 380 -21.10 7.17 12.31
C LEU A 380 -22.53 7.35 12.85
N LYS A 381 -23.35 8.16 12.17
CA LYS A 381 -24.74 8.43 12.56
C LYS A 381 -25.73 7.45 11.92
N GLU A 382 -25.30 6.63 10.98
CA GLU A 382 -26.16 5.60 10.39
C GLU A 382 -26.38 4.49 11.43
N GLU A 383 -27.64 4.04 11.58
CA GLU A 383 -27.92 2.87 12.40
C GLU A 383 -27.23 1.64 11.76
N GLY A 384 -26.38 0.98 12.55
CA GLY A 384 -25.71 -0.26 12.15
C GLY A 384 -26.73 -1.37 11.87
N ALA A 385 -26.36 -2.33 11.02
CA ALA A 385 -27.20 -3.50 10.76
C ALA A 385 -27.03 -4.61 11.82
N ALA A 386 -26.13 -4.39 12.78
CA ALA A 386 -25.76 -5.34 13.83
C ALA A 386 -26.00 -4.81 15.24
N GLN A 387 -25.98 -5.72 16.20
CA GLN A 387 -26.11 -5.41 17.62
C GLN A 387 -24.91 -4.66 18.19
N ALA A 388 -23.71 -4.92 17.63
CA ALA A 388 -22.46 -4.20 17.87
C ALA A 388 -21.74 -3.90 16.55
N THR A 389 -21.13 -2.72 16.44
CA THR A 389 -20.41 -2.28 15.24
C THR A 389 -18.96 -1.95 15.58
N LEU A 390 -18.02 -2.56 14.85
CA LEU A 390 -16.59 -2.30 14.91
C LEU A 390 -16.18 -1.32 13.81
N LEU A 391 -15.56 -0.23 14.22
CA LEU A 391 -15.21 0.87 13.34
C LEU A 391 -13.71 0.83 13.01
N SER A 392 -13.38 0.65 11.73
CA SER A 392 -12.03 0.82 11.21
C SER A 392 -11.92 2.11 10.40
N ARG A 393 -10.73 2.73 10.41
CA ARG A 393 -10.46 3.94 9.63
C ARG A 393 -10.43 3.60 8.14
N GLY A 394 -11.19 4.34 7.33
CA GLY A 394 -11.08 4.35 5.87
C GLY A 394 -10.26 5.55 5.39
N MET A 395 -10.82 6.30 4.44
CA MET A 395 -10.17 7.48 3.82
C MET A 395 -10.11 8.72 4.73
N ILE A 396 -10.61 8.65 5.96
CA ILE A 396 -10.57 9.77 6.90
C ILE A 396 -9.13 10.03 7.36
N ALA A 397 -8.74 11.30 7.34
CA ALA A 397 -7.46 11.74 7.87
C ALA A 397 -7.31 11.37 9.36
N GLU A 398 -6.16 10.83 9.75
CA GLU A 398 -5.90 10.30 11.10
C GLU A 398 -6.24 11.29 12.24
N LYS A 399 -5.89 12.57 12.07
CA LYS A 399 -6.21 13.63 13.06
C LYS A 399 -7.71 13.84 13.24
N ALA A 400 -8.51 13.67 12.19
CA ALA A 400 -9.95 13.77 12.26
C ALA A 400 -10.53 12.49 12.87
N TRP A 401 -10.07 11.32 12.42
CA TRP A 401 -10.43 10.00 12.95
C TRP A 401 -10.32 9.93 14.48
N LYS A 402 -9.16 10.34 15.01
CA LYS A 402 -8.89 10.33 16.46
C LYS A 402 -9.83 11.21 17.29
N LYS A 403 -10.48 12.20 16.68
CA LYS A 403 -11.40 13.13 17.36
C LYS A 403 -12.85 12.67 17.33
N LEU A 404 -13.18 11.64 16.55
CA LEU A 404 -14.55 11.15 16.45
C LEU A 404 -14.96 10.48 17.76
N SER A 405 -16.17 10.79 18.23
CA SER A 405 -16.80 10.15 19.38
C SER A 405 -17.48 8.86 18.98
N LEU A 406 -17.46 7.86 19.86
CA LEU A 406 -18.17 6.60 19.61
C LEU A 406 -19.70 6.77 19.76
N GLY A 407 -20.47 6.03 18.99
CA GLY A 407 -21.91 5.87 19.21
C GLY A 407 -22.22 4.78 20.24
N GLN A 408 -23.50 4.65 20.61
CA GLN A 408 -23.96 3.54 21.45
C GLN A 408 -23.86 2.22 20.66
N GLY A 409 -23.22 1.20 21.25
CA GLY A 409 -22.99 -0.08 20.58
C GLY A 409 -21.88 -0.04 19.51
N GLN A 410 -21.17 1.08 19.38
CA GLN A 410 -20.00 1.21 18.51
C GLN A 410 -18.72 1.03 19.32
N TYR A 411 -17.74 0.36 18.71
CA TYR A 411 -16.43 0.08 19.28
C TYR A 411 -15.37 0.31 18.20
N PRO A 412 -14.17 0.78 18.53
CA PRO A 412 -13.09 0.84 17.55
C PRO A 412 -12.56 -0.56 17.25
N ALA A 413 -12.23 -0.82 15.98
CA ALA A 413 -11.40 -1.96 15.58
C ALA A 413 -9.94 -1.59 15.86
N VAL A 414 -9.42 -1.97 17.03
CA VAL A 414 -8.07 -1.63 17.48
C VAL A 414 -7.08 -2.59 16.81
N PRO A 415 -6.13 -2.12 15.98
CA PRO A 415 -5.22 -3.01 15.26
C PRO A 415 -4.37 -3.88 16.19
N GLY A 416 -4.14 -5.13 15.79
CA GLY A 416 -3.29 -6.06 16.54
C GLY A 416 -3.88 -6.61 17.84
N CYS A 417 -5.07 -6.14 18.26
CA CYS A 417 -5.79 -6.68 19.41
C CYS A 417 -6.64 -7.89 19.02
N GLU A 418 -6.73 -8.89 19.89
CA GLU A 418 -7.52 -10.10 19.63
C GLU A 418 -8.96 -9.94 20.12
N TYR A 419 -9.92 -10.33 19.28
CA TYR A 419 -11.35 -10.35 19.59
C TYR A 419 -11.83 -11.81 19.60
N GLN A 420 -12.13 -12.36 20.79
CA GLN A 420 -12.54 -13.75 20.97
C GLN A 420 -14.05 -13.85 21.18
N PHE A 421 -14.72 -14.70 20.40
CA PHE A 421 -16.16 -14.93 20.55
C PHE A 421 -16.47 -15.91 21.67
N ARG A 422 -17.44 -15.53 22.50
CA ARG A 422 -18.09 -16.39 23.48
C ARG A 422 -19.60 -16.31 23.31
N GLN A 423 -20.21 -17.42 22.95
CA GLN A 423 -21.66 -17.51 22.91
C GLN A 423 -22.20 -17.92 24.28
N VAL A 424 -23.21 -17.20 24.75
CA VAL A 424 -23.86 -17.46 26.03
C VAL A 424 -25.35 -17.75 25.85
N LEU A 425 -25.88 -18.63 26.69
CA LEU A 425 -27.28 -19.05 26.68
C LEU A 425 -28.13 -18.32 27.71
N SER A 426 -27.51 -17.76 28.76
CA SER A 426 -28.15 -17.01 29.82
C SER A 426 -27.28 -15.83 30.30
N THR A 427 -27.90 -14.88 31.00
CA THR A 427 -27.21 -13.64 31.43
C THR A 427 -26.16 -13.88 32.52
N ASP A 428 -26.28 -14.93 33.32
CA ASP A 428 -25.30 -15.28 34.36
C ASP A 428 -24.02 -15.90 33.80
N GLU A 429 -24.06 -16.54 32.63
CA GLU A 429 -22.91 -17.23 32.02
C GLU A 429 -21.72 -16.31 31.67
N TRP A 430 -21.92 -15.00 31.65
CA TRP A 430 -20.85 -14.02 31.41
C TRP A 430 -20.53 -13.15 32.65
N SER A 431 -21.09 -13.48 33.82
CA SER A 431 -20.81 -12.77 35.09
C SER A 431 -19.33 -12.76 35.45
N ASP A 432 -18.59 -13.84 35.22
CA ASP A 432 -17.15 -13.90 35.46
C ASP A 432 -16.36 -12.95 34.54
N ALA A 433 -16.80 -12.78 33.29
CA ALA A 433 -16.18 -11.84 32.36
C ALA A 433 -16.43 -10.39 32.82
N ALA A 434 -17.66 -10.09 33.27
CA ALA A 434 -18.00 -8.80 33.87
C ALA A 434 -17.16 -8.52 35.14
N ARG A 435 -17.04 -9.51 36.03
CA ARG A 435 -16.21 -9.42 37.23
C ARG A 435 -14.76 -9.10 36.87
N ALA A 436 -14.19 -9.82 35.90
CA ALA A 436 -12.80 -9.65 35.51
C ALA A 436 -12.47 -8.23 35.02
N VAL A 437 -13.38 -7.57 34.31
CA VAL A 437 -13.15 -6.20 33.81
C VAL A 437 -13.52 -5.09 34.80
N LEU A 438 -14.28 -5.42 35.85
CA LEU A 438 -14.69 -4.49 36.90
C LEU A 438 -13.93 -4.70 38.22
N ALA A 439 -13.03 -5.68 38.29
CA ALA A 439 -12.36 -6.09 39.50
C ALA A 439 -11.73 -4.91 40.25
N GLY A 440 -12.10 -4.74 41.53
CA GLY A 440 -11.57 -3.69 42.39
C GLY A 440 -12.14 -2.29 42.13
N THR A 441 -13.19 -2.17 41.33
CA THR A 441 -13.92 -0.92 41.10
C THR A 441 -15.20 -0.84 41.92
N GLU A 442 -15.72 0.37 42.11
CA GLU A 442 -17.00 0.63 42.78
C GLU A 442 -18.23 0.08 42.04
N PHE A 443 -18.05 -0.42 40.81
CA PHE A 443 -19.12 -0.95 39.97
C PHE A 443 -19.27 -2.46 40.04
N GLU A 444 -18.25 -3.19 40.52
CA GLU A 444 -18.18 -4.64 40.48
C GLU A 444 -19.40 -5.29 41.15
N ALA A 445 -19.59 -5.07 42.45
CA ALA A 445 -20.68 -5.69 43.20
C ALA A 445 -22.07 -5.29 42.68
N PRO A 446 -22.41 -4.00 42.48
CA PRO A 446 -23.73 -3.62 41.97
C PRO A 446 -24.06 -4.19 40.59
N VAL A 447 -23.07 -4.31 39.69
CA VAL A 447 -23.29 -4.91 38.36
C VAL A 447 -23.55 -6.41 38.47
N LEU A 448 -22.75 -7.12 39.27
CA LEU A 448 -22.92 -8.56 39.47
C LEU A 448 -24.25 -8.90 40.15
N ASP A 449 -24.69 -8.07 41.09
CA ASP A 449 -26.01 -8.20 41.74
C ASP A 449 -27.14 -8.07 40.72
N ILE A 450 -27.05 -7.12 39.78
CA ILE A 450 -28.05 -7.00 38.69
C ILE A 450 -28.03 -8.24 37.79
N ILE A 451 -26.85 -8.70 37.37
CA ILE A 451 -26.71 -9.89 36.50
C ILE A 451 -27.36 -11.11 37.18
N GLY A 452 -27.05 -11.34 38.47
CA GLY A 452 -27.61 -12.46 39.23
C GLY A 452 -29.13 -12.39 39.38
N ASN A 453 -29.67 -11.21 39.72
CA ASN A 453 -31.12 -11.04 39.89
C ASN A 453 -31.91 -11.14 38.58
N ILE A 454 -31.31 -10.74 37.45
CA ILE A 454 -31.90 -10.95 36.11
C ILE A 454 -31.99 -12.45 35.80
N ALA A 455 -30.91 -13.19 36.05
CA ALA A 455 -30.86 -14.63 35.74
C ALA A 455 -31.87 -15.45 36.55
N MET A 456 -32.08 -15.07 37.82
CA MET A 456 -33.02 -15.76 38.71
C MET A 456 -34.48 -15.26 38.57
N ALA A 457 -34.72 -14.16 37.86
CA ALA A 457 -36.02 -13.48 37.75
C ALA A 457 -36.68 -13.16 39.11
N THR A 458 -35.87 -12.84 40.11
CA THR A 458 -36.27 -12.91 41.53
C THR A 458 -36.68 -11.57 42.16
N ASP A 459 -35.97 -10.46 41.90
CA ASP A 459 -36.16 -9.23 42.68
C ASP A 459 -35.88 -7.94 41.90
N LEU A 460 -36.95 -7.29 41.44
CA LEU A 460 -36.87 -5.97 40.78
C LEU A 460 -36.44 -4.84 41.72
N THR A 461 -36.65 -4.98 43.03
CA THR A 461 -36.25 -3.98 44.03
C THR A 461 -34.75 -3.98 44.20
N ALA A 462 -34.13 -5.15 44.33
CA ALA A 462 -32.69 -5.31 44.39
C ALA A 462 -31.99 -4.78 43.12
N ILE A 463 -32.57 -5.02 41.93
CA ILE A 463 -32.08 -4.46 40.67
C ILE A 463 -32.16 -2.93 40.71
N ARG A 464 -33.28 -2.37 41.15
CA ARG A 464 -33.48 -0.92 41.24
C ARG A 464 -32.46 -0.27 42.17
N ASP A 465 -32.24 -0.84 43.35
CA ASP A 465 -31.32 -0.29 44.36
C ASP A 465 -29.87 -0.34 43.85
N SER A 466 -29.48 -1.42 43.18
CA SER A 466 -28.18 -1.54 42.52
C SER A 466 -27.98 -0.51 41.40
N LEU A 467 -29.02 -0.27 40.58
CA LEU A 467 -28.99 0.78 39.55
C LEU A 467 -28.86 2.18 40.17
N TYR A 468 -29.47 2.45 41.32
CA TYR A 468 -29.28 3.71 42.04
C TYR A 468 -27.85 3.88 42.55
N ILE A 469 -27.25 2.82 43.10
CA ILE A 469 -25.84 2.84 43.54
C ILE A 469 -24.94 3.17 42.35
N ILE A 470 -25.12 2.51 41.20
CA ILE A 470 -24.32 2.80 39.99
C ILE A 470 -24.53 4.25 39.53
N ARG A 471 -25.78 4.73 39.53
CA ARG A 471 -26.13 6.07 39.06
C ARG A 471 -25.42 7.18 39.83
N THR A 472 -25.18 7.00 41.14
CA THR A 472 -24.55 8.01 42.00
C THR A 472 -23.03 8.04 41.86
N GLN A 473 -22.42 7.00 41.30
CA GLN A 473 -20.98 6.96 41.07
C GLN A 473 -20.50 7.99 40.04
N ARG A 474 -19.22 8.34 40.12
CA ARG A 474 -18.55 9.22 39.16
C ARG A 474 -18.34 8.48 37.85
N VAL A 475 -18.42 9.20 36.73
CA VAL A 475 -18.04 8.62 35.43
C VAL A 475 -16.53 8.38 35.44
N PRO A 476 -16.06 7.15 35.15
CA PRO A 476 -14.64 6.86 35.14
C PRO A 476 -13.86 7.74 34.16
N ARG A 477 -12.63 8.07 34.54
CA ARG A 477 -11.67 8.74 33.64
C ARG A 477 -10.88 7.75 32.80
N ASP A 478 -10.77 6.51 33.25
CA ASP A 478 -10.14 5.43 32.49
C ASP A 478 -11.02 5.08 31.29
N PRO A 479 -10.51 5.23 30.05
CA PRO A 479 -11.28 4.95 28.85
C PRO A 479 -11.68 3.47 28.72
N VAL A 480 -10.84 2.54 29.19
CA VAL A 480 -11.11 1.10 29.10
C VAL A 480 -12.24 0.71 30.06
N LEU A 481 -12.18 1.21 31.30
CA LEU A 481 -13.25 1.00 32.29
C LEU A 481 -14.58 1.61 31.82
N LEU A 482 -14.57 2.82 31.26
CA LEU A 482 -15.77 3.44 30.73
C LEU A 482 -16.35 2.68 29.51
N LEU A 483 -15.49 2.16 28.63
CA LEU A 483 -15.90 1.32 27.50
C LEU A 483 -16.61 0.05 27.98
N ASN A 484 -16.00 -0.66 28.94
CA ASN A 484 -16.55 -1.87 29.54
C ASN A 484 -17.90 -1.60 30.22
N LEU A 485 -17.98 -0.56 31.06
CA LEU A 485 -19.24 -0.18 31.72
C LEU A 485 -20.32 0.21 30.71
N SER A 486 -19.99 0.96 29.67
CA SER A 486 -20.95 1.31 28.61
C SER A 486 -21.53 0.05 27.96
N GLY A 487 -20.68 -0.92 27.64
CA GLY A 487 -21.10 -2.20 27.05
C GLY A 487 -22.02 -2.99 27.99
N ILE A 488 -21.58 -3.18 29.23
CA ILE A 488 -22.31 -3.91 30.28
C ILE A 488 -23.68 -3.29 30.54
N LEU A 489 -23.74 -1.99 30.83
CA LEU A 489 -24.97 -1.32 31.22
C LEU A 489 -25.97 -1.26 30.05
N ASN A 490 -25.49 -1.17 28.81
CA ASN A 490 -26.33 -1.27 27.63
C ASN A 490 -26.90 -2.69 27.43
N ALA A 491 -26.10 -3.74 27.66
CA ALA A 491 -26.58 -5.11 27.61
C ALA A 491 -27.63 -5.39 28.70
N LEU A 492 -27.40 -4.91 29.93
CA LEU A 492 -28.36 -5.01 31.03
C LEU A 492 -29.66 -4.27 30.72
N TYR A 493 -29.57 -3.04 30.21
CA TYR A 493 -30.75 -2.28 29.77
C TYR A 493 -31.55 -3.05 28.70
N ARG A 494 -30.90 -3.55 27.64
CA ARG A 494 -31.55 -4.33 26.57
C ARG A 494 -32.23 -5.59 27.09
N THR A 495 -31.59 -6.26 28.06
CA THR A 495 -32.14 -7.48 28.69
C THR A 495 -33.37 -7.13 29.53
N LEU A 496 -33.28 -6.11 30.39
CA LEU A 496 -34.39 -5.64 31.22
C LEU A 496 -35.58 -5.14 30.39
N SER A 497 -35.35 -4.46 29.26
CA SER A 497 -36.42 -4.00 28.37
C SER A 497 -37.21 -5.12 27.71
N ARG A 498 -36.67 -6.34 27.68
CA ARG A 498 -37.28 -7.52 27.03
C ARG A 498 -37.87 -8.51 28.00
N LEU A 499 -37.41 -8.51 29.25
CA LEU A 499 -38.20 -9.10 30.32
C LEU A 499 -39.58 -8.42 30.26
N THR A 500 -40.65 -9.21 30.31
CA THR A 500 -42.01 -8.70 30.36
C THR A 500 -42.23 -8.03 31.72
N VAL A 501 -41.68 -6.82 31.91
CA VAL A 501 -41.67 -6.13 33.21
C VAL A 501 -42.98 -5.34 33.36
N GLU A 502 -43.75 -5.66 34.40
CA GLU A 502 -44.94 -4.91 34.82
C GLU A 502 -44.59 -3.49 35.33
N ASP A 503 -43.36 -3.28 35.79
CA ASP A 503 -42.83 -2.02 36.31
C ASP A 503 -41.85 -1.32 35.34
N ARG A 504 -42.35 -0.27 34.66
CA ARG A 504 -41.55 0.56 33.75
C ARG A 504 -40.47 1.39 34.46
N THR A 505 -40.55 1.57 35.77
CA THR A 505 -39.63 2.47 36.51
C THR A 505 -38.19 1.95 36.53
N VAL A 506 -38.01 0.62 36.63
CA VAL A 506 -36.70 -0.02 36.59
C VAL A 506 -36.08 0.10 35.20
N ILE A 507 -36.88 -0.07 34.13
CA ILE A 507 -36.43 0.09 32.74
C ILE A 507 -35.98 1.54 32.49
N ASP A 508 -36.77 2.52 32.92
CA ASP A 508 -36.44 3.94 32.77
C ASP A 508 -35.17 4.33 33.55
N LEU A 509 -34.98 3.73 34.74
CA LEU A 509 -33.77 3.92 35.53
C LEU A 509 -32.55 3.29 34.83
N ALA A 510 -32.68 2.07 34.30
CA ALA A 510 -31.62 1.40 33.54
C ALA A 510 -31.24 2.22 32.29
N ALA A 511 -32.20 2.77 31.57
CA ALA A 511 -31.95 3.67 30.43
C ALA A 511 -31.16 4.92 30.84
N LYS A 512 -31.53 5.54 31.97
CA LYS A 512 -30.81 6.70 32.52
C LYS A 512 -29.37 6.36 32.94
N VAL A 513 -29.17 5.19 33.55
CA VAL A 513 -27.84 4.70 33.95
C VAL A 513 -26.99 4.42 32.71
N ALA A 514 -27.50 3.67 31.73
CA ALA A 514 -26.79 3.39 30.48
C ALA A 514 -26.42 4.68 29.72
N SER A 515 -27.33 5.66 29.67
CA SER A 515 -27.06 6.97 29.05
C SER A 515 -25.98 7.77 29.81
N ARG A 516 -25.94 7.69 31.15
CA ARG A 516 -24.92 8.36 31.96
C ARG A 516 -23.51 7.82 31.70
N PHE A 517 -23.35 6.51 31.48
CA PHE A 517 -22.05 5.87 31.26
C PHE A 517 -21.82 5.49 29.80
N ASN A 518 -22.39 6.26 28.85
CA ASN A 518 -22.32 5.98 27.42
C ASN A 518 -20.91 6.19 26.84
N ALA A 519 -20.51 5.29 25.93
CA ALA A 519 -19.30 5.35 25.12
C ALA A 519 -19.14 6.62 24.27
N SER A 520 -20.19 7.41 24.02
CA SER A 520 -20.08 8.69 23.29
C SER A 520 -19.23 9.77 23.96
N LYS A 521 -18.88 9.55 25.22
CA LYS A 521 -17.91 10.35 25.95
C LYS A 521 -16.46 9.99 25.62
N LEU A 522 -16.23 8.84 24.98
CA LEU A 522 -14.94 8.39 24.50
C LEU A 522 -14.73 8.82 23.05
N ARG A 523 -13.49 9.20 22.75
CA ARG A 523 -13.02 9.39 21.39
C ARG A 523 -12.28 8.15 20.93
N ILE A 524 -12.28 7.90 19.63
CA ILE A 524 -11.53 6.77 19.06
C ILE A 524 -10.04 6.86 19.43
N GLY A 525 -9.45 8.06 19.40
CA GLY A 525 -8.06 8.27 19.77
C GLY A 525 -7.71 7.97 21.24
N ASP A 526 -8.69 7.92 22.14
CA ASP A 526 -8.47 7.52 23.55
C ASP A 526 -8.13 6.02 23.65
N LEU A 527 -8.57 5.22 22.66
CA LEU A 527 -8.38 3.77 22.61
C LEU A 527 -7.23 3.35 21.68
N ASP A 528 -6.83 4.20 20.72
CA ASP A 528 -5.67 3.95 19.83
C ASP A 528 -4.36 3.69 20.60
N ALA A 529 -4.21 4.30 21.78
CA ALA A 529 -3.04 4.12 22.65
C ALA A 529 -2.86 2.67 23.14
N TYR A 530 -3.88 1.82 22.96
CA TYR A 530 -3.90 0.44 23.38
C TYR A 530 -3.73 -0.57 22.23
N THR A 531 -3.19 -0.11 21.09
CA THR A 531 -2.87 -0.97 19.94
C THR A 531 -1.99 -2.15 20.37
N GLY A 532 -2.45 -3.37 20.11
CA GLY A 532 -1.75 -4.62 20.47
C GLY A 532 -1.64 -4.93 21.97
N THR A 533 -2.30 -4.16 22.86
CA THR A 533 -2.19 -4.35 24.32
C THR A 533 -3.50 -4.81 24.98
N LEU A 534 -4.59 -4.92 24.21
CA LEU A 534 -5.88 -5.39 24.70
C LEU A 534 -6.29 -6.71 24.06
N ARG A 535 -7.10 -7.46 24.81
CA ARG A 535 -7.92 -8.56 24.29
C ARG A 535 -9.38 -8.23 24.56
N PHE A 536 -10.22 -8.43 23.56
CA PHE A 536 -11.66 -8.24 23.64
C PHE A 536 -12.37 -9.59 23.71
N ASP A 537 -13.22 -9.77 24.70
CA ASP A 537 -14.18 -10.86 24.76
C ASP A 537 -15.49 -10.37 24.13
N VAL A 538 -15.84 -10.93 22.96
CA VAL A 538 -17.07 -10.66 22.22
C VAL A 538 -18.14 -11.65 22.69
N ILE A 539 -18.95 -11.20 23.65
CA ILE A 539 -20.01 -12.01 24.24
C ILE A 539 -21.28 -11.83 23.43
N VAL A 540 -21.77 -12.91 22.85
CA VAL A 540 -22.96 -12.94 22.00
C VAL A 540 -24.05 -13.74 22.69
N MET A 541 -25.16 -13.07 23.00
CA MET A 541 -26.40 -13.72 23.41
C MET A 541 -27.41 -13.52 22.30
N ASN A 542 -27.61 -14.57 21.49
CA ASN A 542 -28.31 -14.51 20.22
C ASN A 542 -29.60 -13.68 20.26
N GLY A 543 -29.69 -12.71 19.35
CA GLY A 543 -30.86 -11.84 19.20
C GLY A 543 -31.10 -10.85 20.35
N LEU A 544 -30.42 -10.98 21.50
CA LEU A 544 -30.60 -10.16 22.71
C LEU A 544 -29.59 -9.03 22.80
N TYR A 545 -28.31 -9.36 22.91
CA TYR A 545 -27.22 -8.40 22.94
C TYR A 545 -25.89 -9.01 22.46
N THR A 546 -25.04 -8.13 21.94
CA THR A 546 -23.61 -8.35 21.77
C THR A 546 -22.89 -7.32 22.61
N VAL A 547 -21.99 -7.76 23.49
CA VAL A 547 -21.13 -6.88 24.29
C VAL A 547 -19.67 -7.22 24.07
N LEU A 548 -18.83 -6.20 23.97
CA LEU A 548 -17.38 -6.35 23.86
C LEU A 548 -16.75 -5.87 25.16
N LEU A 549 -16.04 -6.76 25.83
CA LEU A 549 -15.34 -6.47 27.08
C LEU A 549 -13.83 -6.51 26.85
N ALA A 550 -13.15 -5.41 27.14
CA ALA A 550 -11.71 -5.24 26.96
C ALA A 550 -10.94 -5.61 28.23
N HIS A 551 -9.92 -6.43 28.05
CA HIS A 551 -8.96 -6.86 29.06
C HIS A 551 -7.56 -6.40 28.66
N GLN A 552 -6.69 -6.13 29.64
CA GLN A 552 -5.26 -6.04 29.33
C GLN A 552 -4.73 -7.40 28.91
N ALA A 553 -4.07 -7.43 27.76
CA ALA A 553 -3.36 -8.59 27.26
C ALA A 553 -1.91 -8.54 27.76
N ALA A 554 -1.37 -9.68 28.18
CA ALA A 554 0.06 -9.78 28.43
C ALA A 554 0.81 -9.58 27.10
N PRO A 555 1.84 -8.71 27.05
CA PRO A 555 2.61 -8.53 25.83
C PRO A 555 3.32 -9.84 25.47
N LYS A 556 3.31 -10.20 24.19
CA LYS A 556 3.96 -11.43 23.71
C LYS A 556 5.47 -11.38 23.89
N PHE A 557 6.06 -10.23 23.57
CA PHE A 557 7.47 -9.95 23.71
C PHE A 557 7.69 -8.91 24.80
N HIS A 558 8.76 -9.06 25.58
CA HIS A 558 9.16 -8.04 26.57
C HIS A 558 9.84 -6.84 25.91
N ILE A 559 10.21 -7.01 24.64
CA ILE A 559 10.83 -5.99 23.80
C ILE A 559 9.79 -5.35 22.90
N GLN A 560 10.06 -4.11 22.52
CA GLN A 560 9.35 -3.48 21.42
C GLN A 560 9.98 -3.99 20.12
N ILE A 561 9.19 -4.55 19.21
CA ILE A 561 9.66 -4.95 17.87
C ILE A 561 9.49 -3.75 16.93
N GLU A 562 10.60 -3.23 16.43
CA GLU A 562 10.64 -2.25 15.35
C GLU A 562 11.43 -2.86 14.20
N TYR A 563 10.78 -3.12 13.07
CA TYR A 563 11.47 -3.65 11.90
C TYR A 563 12.43 -2.62 11.31
N PRO A 564 13.51 -3.08 10.63
CA PRO A 564 14.42 -2.19 9.96
C PRO A 564 13.68 -1.26 8.99
N PRO A 565 14.11 0.01 8.88
CA PRO A 565 13.54 0.93 7.92
C PRO A 565 13.86 0.50 6.47
N SER A 566 13.22 1.15 5.51
CA SER A 566 13.48 0.87 4.10
C SER A 566 14.97 1.07 3.75
N PRO A 567 15.49 0.36 2.73
CA PRO A 567 16.87 0.50 2.26
C PRO A 567 17.26 1.94 1.90
N ASP A 568 16.30 2.82 1.59
CA ASP A 568 16.55 4.22 1.25
C ASP A 568 16.97 5.07 2.46
N SER A 569 16.52 4.69 3.66
CA SER A 569 16.72 5.47 4.89
C SER A 569 17.62 4.77 5.91
N VAL A 570 17.82 3.45 5.77
CA VAL A 570 18.55 2.61 6.75
C VAL A 570 19.98 3.09 7.02
N LEU A 571 20.66 3.66 6.02
CA LEU A 571 22.04 4.15 6.17
C LEU A 571 22.11 5.41 7.05
N GLU A 572 21.10 6.26 6.99
CA GLU A 572 21.04 7.51 7.76
C GLU A 572 20.82 7.24 9.24
N VAL A 573 20.02 6.21 9.55
CA VAL A 573 19.65 5.84 10.92
C VAL A 573 20.46 4.69 11.49
N GLU A 574 21.54 4.23 10.83
CA GLU A 574 22.30 3.05 11.24
C GLU A 574 22.73 3.12 12.72
N LYS A 575 23.27 4.26 13.15
CA LYS A 575 23.73 4.46 14.53
C LYS A 575 22.60 4.42 15.55
N GLU A 576 21.46 5.03 15.21
CA GLU A 576 20.28 5.12 16.07
C GLU A 576 19.65 3.74 16.22
N TYR A 577 19.50 3.02 15.11
CA TYR A 577 18.94 1.67 15.12
C TYR A 577 19.83 0.67 15.88
N ARG A 578 21.16 0.74 15.71
CA ARG A 578 22.10 -0.06 16.53
C ARG A 578 22.02 0.28 18.02
N LYS A 579 21.71 1.53 18.38
CA LYS A 579 21.49 1.94 19.78
C LYS A 579 20.18 1.37 20.31
N TYR A 580 19.12 1.37 19.51
CA TYR A 580 17.86 0.72 19.81
C TYR A 580 18.03 -0.80 20.02
N LEU A 581 18.72 -1.51 19.13
CA LEU A 581 18.99 -2.95 19.29
C LEU A 581 19.73 -3.23 20.60
N LYS A 582 20.75 -2.43 20.92
CA LYS A 582 21.46 -2.52 22.21
C LYS A 582 20.55 -2.24 23.41
N SER A 583 19.56 -1.34 23.29
CA SER A 583 18.61 -1.11 24.39
C SER A 583 17.64 -2.26 24.55
N GLN A 584 17.15 -2.85 23.46
CA GLN A 584 16.31 -4.05 23.52
C GLN A 584 17.09 -5.23 24.11
N GLN A 585 18.35 -5.43 23.71
CA GLN A 585 19.20 -6.49 24.27
C GLN A 585 19.35 -6.35 25.78
N LYS A 586 19.54 -5.12 26.30
CA LYS A 586 19.59 -4.87 27.75
C LYS A 586 18.28 -5.19 28.47
N ILE A 587 17.13 -5.01 27.82
CA ILE A 587 15.83 -5.42 28.38
C ILE A 587 15.80 -6.94 28.45
N VAL A 588 16.20 -7.61 27.37
CA VAL A 588 16.21 -9.07 27.30
C VAL A 588 17.16 -9.72 28.29
N ASP A 589 18.34 -9.13 28.51
CA ASP A 589 19.31 -9.62 29.49
C ASP A 589 18.78 -9.53 30.93
N LYS A 590 17.86 -8.60 31.20
CA LYS A 590 17.28 -8.38 32.54
C LYS A 590 16.02 -9.20 32.81
N VAL A 591 15.09 -9.21 31.86
CA VAL A 591 13.73 -9.75 32.04
C VAL A 591 13.23 -10.58 30.86
N GLY A 592 14.03 -10.73 29.80
CA GLY A 592 13.59 -11.39 28.58
C GLY A 592 13.70 -12.91 28.59
N THR A 593 13.00 -13.50 27.62
CA THR A 593 12.90 -14.94 27.37
C THR A 593 13.88 -15.39 26.29
N ALA A 594 13.95 -16.71 26.04
CA ALA A 594 14.74 -17.25 24.93
C ALA A 594 14.15 -16.82 23.57
N GLU A 595 12.83 -16.68 23.51
CA GLU A 595 12.10 -16.17 22.36
C GLU A 595 12.45 -14.70 22.09
N ASP A 596 12.52 -13.87 23.14
CA ASP A 596 12.92 -12.46 23.00
C ASP A 596 14.35 -12.34 22.44
N ARG A 597 15.29 -13.18 22.92
CA ARG A 597 16.67 -13.22 22.38
C ARG A 597 16.68 -13.59 20.91
N ALA A 598 15.96 -14.65 20.55
CA ALA A 598 15.89 -15.11 19.17
C ALA A 598 15.20 -14.08 18.25
N ALA A 599 14.21 -13.35 18.76
CA ALA A 599 13.57 -12.25 18.04
C ALA A 599 14.54 -11.09 17.79
N ILE A 600 15.34 -10.67 18.77
CA ILE A 600 16.39 -9.67 18.56
C ILE A 600 17.40 -10.15 17.53
N GLU A 601 17.93 -11.37 17.66
CA GLU A 601 18.90 -11.93 16.69
C GLU A 601 18.35 -11.96 15.26
N MET A 602 17.04 -12.22 15.12
CA MET A 602 16.36 -12.16 13.83
C MET A 602 16.31 -10.73 13.30
N ILE A 603 15.89 -9.77 14.11
CA ILE A 603 15.81 -8.34 13.74
C ILE A 603 17.21 -7.80 13.38
N GLU A 604 18.26 -8.21 14.11
CA GLU A 604 19.65 -7.88 13.77
C GLU A 604 20.04 -8.39 12.39
N LYS A 605 19.68 -9.62 12.03
CA LYS A 605 19.94 -10.16 10.68
C LYS A 605 19.17 -9.42 9.60
N LEU A 606 17.90 -9.09 9.83
CA LEU A 606 17.10 -8.29 8.91
C LEU A 606 17.73 -6.91 8.72
N PHE A 607 18.24 -6.31 9.79
CA PHE A 607 18.91 -5.02 9.75
C PHE A 607 20.21 -5.04 8.96
N GLU A 608 21.05 -6.07 9.15
CA GLU A 608 22.29 -6.22 8.35
C GLU A 608 21.98 -6.44 6.86
N GLU A 609 20.92 -7.18 6.52
CA GLU A 609 20.48 -7.33 5.13
C GLU A 609 19.91 -6.00 4.57
N ALA A 610 19.14 -5.25 5.35
CA ALA A 610 18.67 -3.92 4.96
C ALA A 610 19.83 -2.95 4.71
N LEU A 611 20.85 -2.93 5.58
CA LEU A 611 22.07 -2.14 5.38
C LEU A 611 22.82 -2.55 4.12
N PHE A 612 22.87 -3.85 3.83
CA PHE A 612 23.43 -4.35 2.58
C PHE A 612 22.67 -3.78 1.37
N HIS A 613 21.33 -3.87 1.35
CA HIS A 613 20.52 -3.28 0.27
C HIS A 613 20.72 -1.76 0.16
N GLY A 614 20.77 -1.04 1.27
CA GLY A 614 21.03 0.41 1.28
C GLY A 614 22.38 0.76 0.66
N ARG A 615 23.44 0.01 0.98
CA ARG A 615 24.77 0.18 0.37
C ARG A 615 24.76 -0.14 -1.13
N GLU A 616 24.03 -1.19 -1.53
CA GLU A 616 23.87 -1.54 -2.94
C GLU A 616 23.12 -0.46 -3.72
N ARG A 617 22.08 0.16 -3.12
CA ARG A 617 21.39 1.32 -3.71
C ARG A 617 22.28 2.55 -3.80
N GLN A 618 23.08 2.84 -2.77
CA GLN A 618 24.06 3.93 -2.82
C GLN A 618 25.10 3.68 -3.92
N ARG A 619 25.58 2.44 -4.05
CA ARG A 619 26.48 2.02 -5.13
C ARG A 619 25.83 2.18 -6.51
N LEU A 620 24.55 1.81 -6.63
CA LEU A 620 23.78 2.01 -7.86
C LEU A 620 23.61 3.50 -8.18
N GLN A 621 23.33 4.33 -7.18
CA GLN A 621 23.19 5.78 -7.34
C GLN A 621 24.48 6.41 -7.87
N HIS A 622 25.63 6.03 -7.32
CA HIS A 622 26.93 6.48 -7.83
C HIS A 622 27.21 6.01 -9.26
N LEU A 623 26.80 4.80 -9.62
CA LEU A 623 26.87 4.32 -11.00
C LEU A 623 25.94 5.14 -11.92
N PHE A 624 24.72 5.43 -11.47
CA PHE A 624 23.75 6.24 -12.20
C PHE A 624 24.27 7.67 -12.46
N GLU A 625 24.86 8.29 -11.44
CA GLU A 625 25.54 9.59 -11.53
C GLU A 625 26.72 9.55 -12.51
N ALA A 626 27.54 8.49 -12.47
CA ALA A 626 28.68 8.31 -13.36
C ALA A 626 28.27 8.11 -14.83
N LEU A 627 27.12 7.46 -15.08
CA LEU A 627 26.54 7.32 -16.40
C LEU A 627 25.89 8.63 -16.90
N GLN A 628 25.81 9.66 -16.06
CA GLN A 628 25.16 10.95 -16.35
C GLN A 628 23.72 10.81 -16.84
N LEU A 629 23.03 9.75 -16.40
CA LEU A 629 21.69 9.41 -16.91
C LEU A 629 20.61 10.45 -16.53
N GLY A 630 20.89 11.36 -15.61
CA GLY A 630 20.03 12.52 -15.29
C GLY A 630 20.46 13.86 -15.92
N ALA A 631 21.56 13.90 -16.68
CA ALA A 631 22.13 15.12 -17.27
C ALA A 631 22.38 14.99 -18.78
N VAL A 632 21.69 14.07 -19.45
CA VAL A 632 21.75 13.99 -20.91
C VAL A 632 20.95 15.15 -21.48
N ASP A 633 21.66 16.25 -21.71
CA ASP A 633 21.25 17.29 -22.63
C ASP A 633 20.86 16.60 -23.95
N VAL A 634 19.57 16.70 -24.30
CA VAL A 634 19.02 16.15 -25.55
C VAL A 634 19.77 16.70 -26.77
N ASN A 635 20.54 17.78 -26.58
CA ASN A 635 21.42 18.41 -27.56
C ASN A 635 22.76 17.68 -27.82
N ALA A 636 23.19 16.73 -26.99
CA ALA A 636 24.51 16.07 -27.14
C ALA A 636 24.51 14.86 -28.09
N ARG A 637 23.40 14.55 -28.77
CA ARG A 637 23.37 13.51 -29.82
C ARG A 637 23.78 14.09 -31.18
N GLU A 638 25.08 14.13 -31.43
CA GLU A 638 25.60 14.28 -32.79
C GLU A 638 25.11 13.08 -33.64
N GLY A 639 24.47 13.37 -34.77
CA GLY A 639 24.00 12.34 -35.73
C GLY A 639 22.50 12.17 -35.92
N LEU A 640 21.63 12.73 -35.07
CA LEU A 640 20.17 12.66 -35.28
C LEU A 640 19.63 13.79 -36.19
N PRO A 641 18.62 13.54 -37.05
CA PRO A 641 17.93 14.58 -37.80
C PRO A 641 17.34 15.68 -36.90
N PHE A 642 17.38 16.95 -37.34
CA PHE A 642 17.03 18.15 -36.55
C PHE A 642 15.69 18.06 -35.80
N TYR A 643 14.61 17.60 -36.44
CA TYR A 643 13.28 17.47 -35.82
C TYR A 643 13.24 16.46 -34.66
N MET A 644 14.22 15.55 -34.59
CA MET A 644 14.32 14.60 -33.50
C MET A 644 15.02 15.16 -32.25
N LYS A 645 15.69 16.31 -32.36
CA LYS A 645 16.39 17.00 -31.27
C LYS A 645 15.49 17.98 -30.48
N LEU A 646 14.25 18.18 -30.92
CA LEU A 646 13.30 19.12 -30.29
C LEU A 646 12.46 18.43 -29.20
N PRO A 647 12.03 19.16 -28.14
CA PRO A 647 11.04 18.68 -27.17
C PRO A 647 9.78 18.15 -27.88
N TYR A 648 9.17 17.10 -27.34
CA TYR A 648 8.09 16.34 -27.98
C TYR A 648 6.95 17.23 -28.52
N TRP A 649 6.50 18.21 -27.74
CA TRP A 649 5.45 19.14 -28.16
C TRP A 649 5.84 20.00 -29.37
N LEU A 650 7.12 20.40 -29.45
CA LEU A 650 7.65 21.19 -30.58
C LEU A 650 7.91 20.30 -31.81
N ARG A 651 8.31 19.04 -31.61
CA ARG A 651 8.41 18.02 -32.68
C ARG A 651 7.05 17.82 -33.35
N VAL A 652 5.99 17.67 -32.57
CA VAL A 652 4.62 17.52 -33.07
C VAL A 652 4.21 18.73 -33.91
N VAL A 653 4.53 19.96 -33.47
CA VAL A 653 4.22 21.21 -34.19
C VAL A 653 4.99 21.31 -35.52
N VAL A 654 6.28 20.97 -35.54
CA VAL A 654 7.10 21.00 -36.77
C VAL A 654 6.65 19.93 -37.78
N GLN A 655 6.29 18.73 -37.30
CA GLN A 655 5.77 17.67 -38.16
C GLN A 655 4.35 17.95 -38.67
N THR A 656 3.48 18.54 -37.84
CA THR A 656 2.11 18.88 -38.25
C THR A 656 2.05 20.03 -39.24
N LEU A 657 2.95 21.01 -39.15
CA LEU A 657 2.94 22.18 -40.05
C LEU A 657 3.71 21.97 -41.36
N ARG A 658 4.41 20.82 -41.56
CA ARG A 658 5.22 20.51 -42.75
C ARG A 658 6.05 21.69 -43.26
N ILE A 659 6.86 22.28 -42.38
CA ILE A 659 7.69 23.44 -42.73
C ILE A 659 9.19 23.10 -42.87
N PRO A 660 9.63 22.24 -43.80
CA PRO A 660 11.03 22.19 -44.20
C PRO A 660 11.51 23.53 -44.80
N GLU A 661 10.65 24.22 -45.55
CA GLU A 661 11.03 25.42 -46.33
C GLU A 661 11.35 26.66 -45.47
N MET A 662 10.78 26.80 -44.26
CA MET A 662 11.19 27.90 -43.35
C MET A 662 12.50 27.61 -42.61
N VAL A 663 12.88 26.34 -42.44
CA VAL A 663 14.17 25.99 -41.81
C VAL A 663 15.32 26.40 -42.73
N ASP A 664 15.16 26.17 -44.04
CA ASP A 664 16.10 26.64 -45.06
C ASP A 664 16.09 28.18 -45.19
N TRP A 665 14.93 28.83 -45.04
CA TRP A 665 14.82 30.29 -45.02
C TRP A 665 15.51 30.93 -43.81
N PHE A 666 15.37 30.35 -42.60
CA PHE A 666 16.05 30.82 -41.38
C PHE A 666 17.57 30.56 -41.43
N ALA A 667 18.00 29.43 -41.99
CA ALA A 667 19.42 29.15 -42.21
C ALA A 667 20.06 30.21 -43.14
N GLY A 668 19.37 30.60 -44.22
CA GLY A 668 19.80 31.68 -45.10
C GLY A 668 19.69 33.10 -44.51
N LEU A 669 18.94 33.28 -43.42
CA LEU A 669 18.78 34.57 -42.75
C LEU A 669 20.04 34.95 -41.94
N LYS A 670 20.72 33.94 -41.37
CA LYS A 670 22.01 34.10 -40.71
C LYS A 670 23.05 34.71 -41.65
N ASP A 671 23.14 34.20 -42.88
CA ASP A 671 24.12 34.69 -43.87
C ASP A 671 23.77 36.08 -44.43
N ARG A 672 22.47 36.46 -44.47
CA ARG A 672 22.03 37.78 -44.96
C ARG A 672 22.09 38.88 -43.89
N PHE A 673 21.91 38.55 -42.60
CA PHE A 673 21.99 39.52 -41.50
C PHE A 673 23.42 40.03 -41.28
N PHE A 674 24.43 39.17 -41.44
CA PHE A 674 25.84 39.59 -41.36
C PHE A 674 26.34 40.32 -42.62
N ALA A 675 25.59 40.28 -43.73
CA ALA A 675 25.94 40.93 -45.00
C ALA A 675 25.29 42.30 -45.22
N GLY A 676 24.56 42.85 -44.24
CA GLY A 676 24.07 44.24 -44.26
C GLY A 676 23.00 44.58 -45.32
N LYS A 677 22.32 43.60 -45.92
CA LYS A 677 21.21 43.85 -46.87
C LYS A 677 19.84 43.63 -46.22
N ARG A 678 18.94 44.61 -46.37
CA ARG A 678 17.53 44.50 -45.92
C ARG A 678 16.81 43.37 -46.68
N PRO A 679 16.11 42.45 -45.99
CA PRO A 679 15.34 41.42 -46.66
C PRO A 679 14.02 42.00 -47.22
N SER A 680 13.73 41.71 -48.50
CA SER A 680 12.38 41.85 -49.06
C SER A 680 11.62 40.53 -48.89
N VAL A 681 10.37 40.61 -48.43
CA VAL A 681 9.46 39.46 -48.30
C VAL A 681 8.71 39.29 -49.64
N PRO A 682 8.64 38.10 -50.24
CA PRO A 682 7.78 37.86 -51.40
C PRO A 682 6.32 37.91 -50.94
N GLY A 683 5.51 38.73 -51.60
CA GLY A 683 4.13 38.98 -51.21
C GLY A 683 3.22 37.75 -51.30
N THR A 684 2.45 37.51 -50.25
CA THR A 684 1.04 37.10 -50.28
C THR A 684 0.41 37.42 -48.92
N PRO A 685 -0.87 37.82 -48.85
CA PRO A 685 -1.47 38.40 -47.66
C PRO A 685 -2.09 37.31 -46.77
N MET A 686 -1.36 36.86 -45.74
CA MET A 686 -1.98 36.27 -44.56
C MET A 686 -1.48 37.02 -43.33
N GLN A 687 -2.31 37.96 -42.90
CA GLN A 687 -2.00 39.05 -41.99
C GLN A 687 -1.83 38.60 -40.53
N GLY A 688 -0.80 39.19 -39.89
CA GLY A 688 -0.79 39.54 -38.46
C GLY A 688 -0.46 38.42 -37.48
N LYS A 689 -1.32 37.42 -37.34
CA LYS A 689 -1.23 36.45 -36.23
C LYS A 689 -0.15 35.39 -36.43
N ALA A 690 0.02 34.90 -37.66
CA ALA A 690 1.07 33.91 -37.96
C ALA A 690 2.48 34.51 -37.88
N ALA A 691 2.64 35.76 -38.30
CA ALA A 691 3.91 36.49 -38.19
C ALA A 691 4.30 36.73 -36.72
N LEU A 692 3.35 37.10 -35.86
CA LEU A 692 3.56 37.25 -34.41
C LEU A 692 3.91 35.93 -33.71
N ILE A 693 3.25 34.83 -34.09
CA ILE A 693 3.55 33.50 -33.55
C ILE A 693 4.94 33.04 -33.99
N LEU A 694 5.33 33.30 -35.24
CA LEU A 694 6.66 32.95 -35.77
C LEU A 694 7.78 33.83 -35.20
N LEU A 695 7.52 35.12 -34.95
CA LEU A 695 8.44 36.00 -34.24
C LEU A 695 8.59 35.58 -32.77
N GLY A 696 7.49 35.19 -32.12
CA GLY A 696 7.49 34.66 -30.75
C GLY A 696 8.25 33.34 -30.64
N LEU A 697 8.08 32.43 -31.61
CA LEU A 697 8.81 31.17 -31.68
C LEU A 697 10.31 31.40 -31.94
N GLY A 698 10.64 32.35 -32.83
CA GLY A 698 12.03 32.73 -33.14
C GLY A 698 12.75 33.35 -31.94
N LEU A 699 12.06 34.18 -31.15
CA LEU A 699 12.60 34.77 -29.92
C LEU A 699 12.81 33.74 -28.81
N LEU A 700 11.89 32.77 -28.66
CA LEU A 700 12.04 31.64 -27.74
C LEU A 700 13.22 30.74 -28.12
N LEU A 701 13.44 30.51 -29.42
CA LEU A 701 14.60 29.79 -29.92
C LEU A 701 15.91 30.55 -29.67
N ALA A 702 15.94 31.87 -29.87
CA ALA A 702 17.13 32.69 -29.59
C ALA A 702 17.49 32.76 -28.10
N ALA A 703 16.49 32.79 -27.21
CA ALA A 703 16.70 32.73 -25.76
C ALA A 703 17.25 31.35 -25.32
N GLY A 704 16.82 30.26 -25.97
CA GLY A 704 17.36 28.91 -25.75
C GLY A 704 18.84 28.75 -26.16
N PHE A 705 19.36 29.64 -27.00
CA PHE A 705 20.78 29.69 -27.41
C PHE A 705 21.65 30.67 -26.58
N GLY A 706 21.11 31.34 -25.55
CA GLY A 706 21.89 32.18 -24.63
C GLY A 706 22.26 33.58 -25.15
N LEU A 707 21.59 34.09 -26.18
CA LEU A 707 21.81 35.45 -26.71
C LEU A 707 21.15 36.51 -25.82
N SER A 708 21.81 36.92 -24.75
CA SER A 708 21.32 37.98 -23.85
C SER A 708 21.66 39.39 -24.39
N ARG A 709 20.90 39.85 -25.40
CA ARG A 709 20.58 41.27 -25.73
C ARG A 709 20.06 41.33 -27.17
N VAL A 710 18.74 41.45 -27.32
CA VAL A 710 18.11 41.87 -28.57
C VAL A 710 17.57 43.28 -28.32
N ASP A 711 18.11 44.26 -29.06
CA ASP A 711 17.74 45.67 -28.93
C ASP A 711 16.47 45.95 -29.76
N PHE A 712 15.42 46.48 -29.13
CA PHE A 712 14.06 46.55 -29.67
C PHE A 712 13.71 47.87 -30.38
N SER A 713 14.71 48.67 -30.76
CA SER A 713 14.49 49.99 -31.38
C SER A 713 13.98 49.97 -32.83
N ALA A 714 13.89 48.80 -33.49
CA ALA A 714 13.50 48.69 -34.89
C ALA A 714 12.04 48.25 -35.16
N VAL A 715 11.22 47.96 -34.14
CA VAL A 715 9.84 47.45 -34.32
C VAL A 715 8.77 48.55 -34.26
N SER A 716 9.10 49.76 -33.82
CA SER A 716 8.16 50.88 -33.70
C SER A 716 7.69 51.48 -35.04
N GLY A 717 8.33 51.14 -36.16
CA GLY A 717 7.96 51.64 -37.49
C GLY A 717 6.86 50.87 -38.22
N PHE A 718 6.37 49.74 -37.67
CA PHE A 718 5.31 48.94 -38.29
C PHE A 718 3.89 49.40 -37.93
N PHE A 719 3.75 50.27 -36.93
CA PHE A 719 2.47 50.80 -36.47
C PHE A 719 2.32 52.25 -36.90
N GLY A 720 1.91 52.45 -38.14
CA GLY A 720 1.34 53.70 -38.60
C GLY A 720 0.00 53.96 -37.92
N SER A 721 0.01 55.01 -37.10
CA SER A 721 -1.08 55.92 -36.68
C SER A 721 -2.53 55.61 -37.06
N ASP A 722 -3.41 55.60 -36.05
CA ASP A 722 -4.43 56.66 -35.94
C ASP A 722 -4.89 56.89 -34.49
N LYS A 723 -4.70 58.14 -34.03
CA LYS A 723 -5.38 58.97 -32.99
C LYS A 723 -5.71 58.33 -31.63
N SER A 724 -5.45 58.90 -30.45
CA SER A 724 -5.07 60.21 -29.89
C SER A 724 -4.63 59.87 -28.43
N THR A 725 -3.86 60.60 -27.61
CA THR A 725 -3.68 62.04 -27.40
C THR A 725 -2.47 62.19 -26.45
N GLU A 726 -1.62 63.20 -26.70
CA GLU A 726 -0.81 64.01 -25.75
C GLU A 726 0.23 63.31 -24.84
N MET A 727 1.54 63.44 -25.17
CA MET A 727 2.49 64.55 -24.84
C MET A 727 3.32 64.19 -23.59
N SER A 728 4.56 63.70 -23.73
CA SER A 728 5.83 64.46 -23.92
C SER A 728 6.19 65.27 -22.67
N GLN A 729 7.38 65.27 -22.07
CA GLN A 729 8.77 65.35 -22.57
C GLN A 729 9.60 65.61 -21.26
N LEU A 730 10.81 65.13 -20.98
CA LEU A 730 12.11 65.41 -21.59
C LEU A 730 13.18 64.61 -20.78
N ASP A 731 13.89 63.69 -21.43
CA ASP A 731 15.29 63.80 -21.91
C ASP A 731 16.40 64.50 -21.05
N PRO A 732 17.70 64.33 -21.36
CA PRO A 732 18.60 63.32 -20.77
C PRO A 732 19.99 63.90 -20.39
N SER A 733 20.85 63.13 -19.71
CA SER A 733 22.33 63.25 -19.76
C SER A 733 22.94 62.16 -18.88
N LEU A 734 23.68 61.20 -19.44
CA LEU A 734 25.12 61.25 -19.75
C LEU A 734 26.00 60.88 -18.53
N VAL A 735 26.92 59.94 -18.81
CA VAL A 735 28.33 59.92 -18.38
C VAL A 735 28.70 59.01 -17.21
N GLU A 736 29.38 57.93 -17.62
CA GLU A 736 30.63 57.36 -17.08
C GLU A 736 30.67 56.66 -15.71
N GLY A 737 31.40 55.54 -15.73
CA GLY A 737 32.60 55.49 -14.88
C GLY A 737 32.62 54.43 -13.79
N SER A 738 33.28 53.32 -14.12
CA SER A 738 34.26 52.60 -13.31
C SER A 738 34.07 52.40 -11.79
N ALA A 739 34.23 51.12 -11.43
CA ALA A 739 35.15 50.64 -10.40
C ALA A 739 34.97 51.05 -8.92
N ASN A 740 35.00 49.98 -8.12
CA ASN A 740 35.59 49.88 -6.80
C ASN A 740 34.86 50.51 -5.60
N ASP A 741 34.52 49.57 -4.72
CA ASP A 741 34.94 49.54 -3.33
C ASP A 741 34.15 50.31 -2.25
N VAL A 742 33.89 49.51 -1.21
CA VAL A 742 34.13 49.84 0.21
C VAL A 742 33.01 50.53 1.00
N LYS A 743 32.44 49.68 1.87
CA LYS A 743 32.11 49.89 3.29
C LYS A 743 30.77 50.51 3.70
N LYS A 744 30.08 49.68 4.50
CA LYS A 744 29.51 49.93 5.84
C LYS A 744 28.33 50.90 5.94
N ASN A 745 27.19 50.35 6.35
CA ASN A 745 26.62 50.38 7.71
C ASN A 745 25.31 49.60 7.62
N GLY A 746 24.91 48.72 8.54
CA GLY A 746 24.86 48.94 9.97
C GLY A 746 23.41 49.09 10.41
N LYS A 747 22.74 47.94 10.63
CA LYS A 747 21.87 47.61 11.78
C LYS A 747 20.43 48.16 11.89
N ILE A 748 19.56 47.24 12.38
CA ILE A 748 18.30 47.38 13.15
C ILE A 748 17.02 47.34 12.28
N ALA A 749 16.34 46.18 12.20
CA ALA A 749 15.24 45.66 13.07
C ALA A 749 13.96 46.52 12.95
N VAL A 750 12.80 45.97 12.60
CA VAL A 750 12.08 44.83 13.21
C VAL A 750 11.73 43.74 12.20
#